data_AF-Q1B028-F1
#
_entry.id   AF-Q1B028-F1
#
_cell.length_a   1.000
_cell.length_b   1.000
_cell.length_c   1.000
_cell.angle_alpha   90.00
_cell.angle_beta   90.00
_cell.angle_gamma   90.00
#
_symmetry.space_group_name_H-M   'P 1'
#
loop_
_entity.id
_entity.type
_entity.pdbx_description
1 polymer ?
#
loop_
_entity_poly.entity_id
_entity_poly.type
_entity_poly.pdbx_seq_one_letter_code
_entity_poly.pdbx_strand_id
1 'polypeptide(L)'
;MSDTTPSGGDVRDAQKKPPPQVPPENVPEELLRRRLGRLDTRRALAELCKSVPGLEEALLPPGIQADALTRRSGSSQMLRSVARRIKQDAAAWNAFKTAVVEQIPPETGEAVGRLSGDNLDELREAHTTEGLLLAALVSENGVEPGLLDSLVESWEEENRREEKKAHQDAKVKELESRLEELKKDNERLSFASRAAKERAESLAEEVRLLTSEREDVSARVREAEERARAALSVRERLDERIAELERRGAQLERALEGERRAYARAAERLEELHAEFERVVAERDQIRDALRHARFTDEGFGELLVRAVKNEVEALPDTLDSTARTARLLEFMSRVLQAHAELRGGRERRPSPAPAREEEGEESGPAPRAGRPRPATGDALRSVRVKSRPTLAFRALGGAGEVGGSSHLLDFGSTRVLVDAGIKPDGRGQLAPDFEEIGPLDGAIITHAHLDHCGALPLLVKNHPQLPIYCTPPSAKLIVSALNDHAAMGGGVPGGAPIHEVKKRLVSVPFGKPFEVGGATVTLTESGHILGAASVLLRSSSAMVFHTGDICMEDHFSIPPARLPEVSGIDLLIMEATLADQRPQPFNESIKKMVRVINETTLERGGTVLIPTYALGQAQEIILGLKYFGKEHGLERDVFIYVDGSVVTTSERLYAEQLRYMKPYLQHTDPRELFFSENIRAVANDDRARERILANPCAIIASPVTMEGGASAFYRRRLEGSERNAVILPSNAASSYGTHRAIGEGSSWRVERVSFAAHCTQEELLGITEKLSPRQIILIHGSRRRISDLAFRLAPKHKIHTPAVGETVRTVL
;
A
#
# COMPACT_ATOMS: atom_id res chain seq x y z
N MET A 1 122.19 60.97 16.28
CA MET A 1 123.23 60.16 16.93
C MET A 1 122.51 59.17 17.85
N SER A 2 122.76 57.87 17.63
CA SER A 2 122.34 56.64 18.35
C SER A 2 120.83 56.42 18.58
N ASP A 3 120.13 55.54 17.85
CA ASP A 3 120.05 54.04 17.96
C ASP A 3 119.65 53.58 19.37
N THR A 4 118.64 52.72 19.65
CA THR A 4 117.88 51.72 18.87
C THR A 4 116.69 51.18 19.72
N THR A 5 115.48 51.09 19.12
CA THR A 5 114.43 50.02 19.21
C THR A 5 113.70 49.63 20.53
N PRO A 6 112.47 49.02 20.48
CA PRO A 6 111.28 49.42 19.70
C PRO A 6 109.92 49.23 20.44
N SER A 7 108.88 49.66 19.72
CA SER A 7 107.43 49.75 19.92
C SER A 7 106.59 48.46 20.13
N GLY A 8 105.42 48.63 20.77
CA GLY A 8 104.14 47.94 20.52
C GLY A 8 103.00 48.79 21.14
N GLY A 9 102.08 49.37 20.37
CA GLY A 9 100.73 48.82 20.05
C GLY A 9 99.84 48.78 21.30
N ASP A 10 98.61 49.29 21.40
CA ASP A 10 97.54 49.60 20.46
C ASP A 10 96.33 50.13 21.30
N VAL A 11 95.21 50.47 20.64
CA VAL A 11 93.82 50.50 21.16
C VAL A 11 93.22 51.82 21.69
N ARG A 12 92.65 52.57 20.74
CA ARG A 12 91.25 53.04 20.63
C ARG A 12 90.39 53.18 21.91
N ASP A 13 89.87 54.39 22.10
CA ASP A 13 88.69 54.73 22.91
C ASP A 13 87.46 53.86 22.56
N ALA A 14 86.87 53.22 23.57
CA ALA A 14 85.54 52.61 23.50
C ALA A 14 84.74 52.97 24.78
N GLN A 15 83.56 53.53 24.53
CA GLN A 15 82.58 54.02 25.51
C GLN A 15 82.23 53.00 26.60
N LYS A 16 82.32 53.42 27.87
CA LYS A 16 81.80 52.67 29.03
C LYS A 16 80.27 52.70 29.03
N LYS A 17 79.61 51.53 28.96
CA LYS A 17 78.17 51.37 29.25
C LYS A 17 77.87 51.71 30.72
N PRO A 18 76.73 52.37 31.03
CA PRO A 18 76.30 52.61 32.40
C PRO A 18 76.02 51.29 33.16
N PRO A 19 76.20 51.26 34.49
CA PRO A 19 75.95 50.06 35.30
C PRO A 19 74.48 49.64 35.24
N PRO A 20 74.17 48.33 35.39
CA PRO A 20 72.80 47.83 35.34
C PRO A 20 71.96 48.43 36.48
N GLN A 21 70.88 49.14 36.11
CA GLN A 21 69.92 49.64 37.09
C GLN A 21 69.12 48.48 37.70
N VAL A 22 68.93 48.51 39.02
CA VAL A 22 68.13 47.54 39.77
C VAL A 22 66.65 47.94 39.65
N PRO A 23 65.70 46.97 39.55
CA PRO A 23 64.27 47.28 39.58
C PRO A 23 63.88 48.07 40.85
N PRO A 24 63.03 49.11 40.75
CA PRO A 24 62.47 49.77 41.93
C PRO A 24 61.67 48.78 42.78
N GLU A 25 61.78 48.87 44.12
CA GLU A 25 61.13 47.92 45.04
C GLU A 25 59.60 47.92 44.89
N ASN A 26 59.01 49.08 44.55
CA ASN A 26 57.57 49.31 44.52
C ASN A 26 56.90 48.97 43.17
N VAL A 27 57.58 48.29 42.24
CA VAL A 27 56.96 47.88 40.97
C VAL A 27 55.92 46.77 41.21
N PRO A 28 54.64 46.96 40.82
CA PRO A 28 53.63 45.92 40.97
C PRO A 28 53.95 44.70 40.09
N GLU A 29 53.93 43.49 40.67
CA GLU A 29 54.11 42.25 39.89
C GLU A 29 52.99 42.10 38.84
N GLU A 30 51.79 42.58 39.15
CA GLU A 30 50.64 42.53 38.24
C GLU A 30 50.81 43.42 37.00
N LEU A 31 51.49 44.56 37.12
CA LEU A 31 51.83 45.42 35.99
C LEU A 31 52.72 44.68 34.98
N LEU A 32 53.75 44.00 35.49
CA LEU A 32 54.66 43.18 34.69
C LEU A 32 53.90 42.02 34.02
N ARG A 33 53.01 41.36 34.76
CA ARG A 33 52.20 40.26 34.22
C ARG A 33 51.23 40.72 33.13
N ARG A 34 50.54 41.84 33.31
CA ARG A 34 49.65 42.43 32.29
C ARG A 34 50.43 42.77 31.03
N ARG A 35 51.62 43.36 31.16
CA ARG A 35 52.49 43.67 30.01
C ARG A 35 53.06 42.44 29.32
N LEU A 36 53.47 41.43 30.09
CA LEU A 36 53.86 40.12 29.55
C LEU A 36 52.69 39.36 28.92
N GLY A 37 51.43 39.69 29.24
CA GLY A 37 50.27 39.14 28.54
C GLY A 37 50.21 39.56 27.06
N ARG A 38 50.74 40.74 26.74
CA ARG A 38 50.74 41.27 25.37
C ARG A 38 51.79 40.58 24.50
N LEU A 39 51.42 40.32 23.24
CA LEU A 39 52.23 39.51 22.33
C LEU A 39 53.46 40.27 21.80
N ASP A 40 53.33 41.57 21.60
CA ASP A 40 54.40 42.51 21.27
C ASP A 40 55.53 42.49 22.31
N THR A 41 55.22 42.65 23.61
CA THR A 41 56.21 42.56 24.69
C THR A 41 56.91 41.22 24.73
N ARG A 42 56.17 40.12 24.54
CA ARG A 42 56.75 38.77 24.53
C ARG A 42 57.65 38.52 23.33
N ARG A 43 57.33 39.09 22.17
CA ARG A 43 58.17 39.03 20.98
C ARG A 43 59.45 39.83 21.18
N ALA A 44 59.36 41.06 21.67
CA ALA A 44 60.52 41.90 21.94
C ALA A 44 61.48 41.23 22.94
N LEU A 45 60.96 40.65 24.02
CA LEU A 45 61.77 39.90 24.99
C LEU A 45 62.40 38.64 24.39
N ALA A 46 61.67 37.89 23.56
CA ALA A 46 62.22 36.71 22.90
C ALA A 46 63.39 37.06 21.96
N GLU A 47 63.30 38.17 21.23
CA GLU A 47 64.38 38.65 20.37
C GLU A 47 65.59 39.18 21.16
N LEU A 48 65.35 39.81 22.32
CA LEU A 48 66.42 40.20 23.24
C LEU A 48 67.16 38.97 23.80
N CYS A 49 66.45 37.91 24.19
CA CYS A 49 67.07 36.66 24.63
C CYS A 49 67.98 36.03 23.56
N LYS A 50 67.63 36.17 22.28
CA LYS A 50 68.44 35.66 21.16
C LYS A 50 69.68 36.50 20.87
N SER A 51 69.64 37.80 21.17
CA SER A 51 70.70 38.75 20.83
C SER A 51 71.67 39.06 21.98
N VAL A 52 71.26 38.84 23.23
CA VAL A 52 72.07 39.10 24.43
C VAL A 52 72.51 37.79 25.10
N PRO A 53 73.80 37.44 25.08
CA PRO A 53 74.30 36.22 25.70
C PRO A 53 73.98 36.16 27.21
N GLY A 54 73.46 35.02 27.68
CA GLY A 54 73.12 34.79 29.10
C GLY A 54 71.79 35.39 29.57
N LEU A 55 71.10 36.19 28.74
CA LEU A 55 69.81 36.79 29.11
C LEU A 55 68.68 35.75 29.21
N GLU A 56 68.74 34.70 28.38
CA GLU A 56 67.75 33.62 28.40
C GLU A 56 67.70 32.91 29.77
N GLU A 57 68.86 32.65 30.38
CA GLU A 57 69.00 32.00 31.69
C GLU A 57 68.52 32.89 32.85
N ALA A 58 68.72 34.21 32.71
CA ALA A 58 68.25 35.20 33.67
C ALA A 58 66.72 35.37 33.61
N LEU A 59 66.16 35.50 32.39
CA LEU A 59 64.75 35.83 32.18
C LEU A 59 63.80 34.62 32.27
N LEU A 60 64.22 33.44 31.79
CA LEU A 60 63.36 32.27 31.66
C LEU A 60 63.65 31.18 32.72
N PRO A 61 62.65 30.36 33.08
CA PRO A 61 62.89 29.16 33.90
C PRO A 61 63.83 28.17 33.19
N PRO A 62 64.56 27.31 33.94
CA PRO A 62 65.48 26.34 33.35
C PRO A 62 64.77 25.41 32.35
N GLY A 63 65.41 25.17 31.20
CA GLY A 63 64.89 24.29 30.14
C GLY A 63 63.80 24.91 29.25
N ILE A 64 63.47 26.20 29.43
CA ILE A 64 62.53 26.93 28.60
C ILE A 64 63.28 27.78 27.59
N GLN A 65 62.96 27.61 26.30
CA GLN A 65 63.57 28.40 25.22
C GLN A 65 62.83 29.72 24.97
N ALA A 66 63.55 30.74 24.46
CA ALA A 66 63.02 32.06 24.13
C ALA A 66 61.73 32.04 23.27
N ASP A 67 61.64 31.13 22.29
CA ASP A 67 60.47 31.03 21.41
C ASP A 67 59.18 30.63 22.17
N ALA A 68 59.31 30.00 23.35
CA ALA A 68 58.16 29.63 24.17
C ALA A 68 57.37 30.85 24.67
N LEU A 69 58.01 32.03 24.79
CA LEU A 69 57.33 33.28 25.13
C LEU A 69 56.26 33.65 24.10
N THR A 70 56.43 33.31 22.82
CA THR A 70 55.51 33.73 21.74
C THR A 70 54.42 32.71 21.41
N ARG A 71 54.47 31.49 21.97
CA ARG A 71 53.49 30.44 21.69
C ARG A 71 52.13 30.77 22.34
N ARG A 72 51.02 30.44 21.66
CA ARG A 72 49.63 30.60 22.17
C ARG A 72 49.37 29.82 23.47
N SER A 73 50.25 28.88 23.83
CA SER A 73 50.16 27.98 24.98
C SER A 73 51.06 28.36 26.18
N GLY A 74 51.64 29.57 26.22
CA GLY A 74 52.35 30.05 27.40
C GLY A 74 51.43 30.06 28.62
N SER A 75 51.60 29.09 29.52
CA SER A 75 50.72 28.94 30.68
C SER A 75 50.77 30.19 31.56
N SER A 76 49.65 30.59 32.18
CA SER A 76 49.59 31.70 33.15
C SER A 76 50.65 31.59 34.27
N GLN A 77 51.14 30.37 34.52
CA GLN A 77 52.21 30.06 35.46
C GLN A 77 53.61 30.45 34.94
N MET A 78 53.87 30.28 33.64
CA MET A 78 55.12 30.68 32.99
C MET A 78 55.30 32.20 33.03
N LEU A 79 54.27 32.96 32.63
CA LEU A 79 54.33 34.43 32.64
C LEU A 79 54.49 34.99 34.06
N ARG A 80 53.89 34.33 35.07
CA ARG A 80 54.14 34.63 36.49
C ARG A 80 55.60 34.44 36.88
N SER A 81 56.23 33.33 36.46
CA SER A 81 57.63 33.09 36.77
C SER A 81 58.56 34.09 36.10
N VAL A 82 58.26 34.53 34.87
CA VAL A 82 59.04 35.55 34.16
C VAL A 82 58.90 36.91 34.83
N ALA A 83 57.69 37.30 35.24
CA ALA A 83 57.46 38.55 35.98
C ALA A 83 58.28 38.62 37.28
N ARG A 84 58.35 37.52 38.05
CA ARG A 84 59.16 37.45 39.27
C ARG A 84 60.65 37.58 39.00
N ARG A 85 61.15 36.95 37.94
CA ARG A 85 62.56 37.06 37.53
C ARG A 85 62.91 38.50 37.14
N ILE A 86 62.03 39.19 36.41
CA ILE A 86 62.18 40.61 36.06
C ILE A 86 62.30 41.50 37.32
N LYS A 87 61.60 41.17 38.42
CA LYS A 87 61.72 41.90 39.69
C LYS A 87 63.00 41.60 40.48
N GLN A 88 63.65 40.47 40.23
CA GLN A 88 64.73 39.96 41.07
C GLN A 88 66.11 40.05 40.41
N ASP A 89 66.16 40.07 39.08
CA ASP A 89 67.38 40.03 38.30
C ASP A 89 67.56 41.31 37.47
N ALA A 90 68.72 41.96 37.61
CA ALA A 90 69.00 43.23 36.94
C ALA A 90 69.13 43.09 35.42
N ALA A 91 69.59 41.94 34.89
CA ALA A 91 69.64 41.71 33.46
C ALA A 91 68.23 41.50 32.88
N ALA A 92 67.38 40.74 33.58
CA ALA A 92 65.97 40.56 33.22
C ALA A 92 65.20 41.89 33.27
N TRP A 93 65.45 42.73 34.28
CA TRP A 93 64.87 44.06 34.39
C TRP A 93 65.25 44.98 33.23
N ASN A 94 66.55 45.06 32.89
CA ASN A 94 67.00 45.89 31.78
C ASN A 94 66.47 45.40 30.43
N ALA A 95 66.35 44.09 30.23
CA ALA A 95 65.70 43.54 29.05
C ALA A 95 64.21 43.92 28.98
N PHE A 96 63.49 43.90 30.11
CA PHE A 96 62.10 44.34 30.17
C PHE A 96 61.95 45.83 29.81
N LYS A 97 62.80 46.71 30.35
CA LYS A 97 62.80 48.14 29.99
C LYS A 97 63.02 48.34 28.49
N THR A 98 64.02 47.67 27.92
CA THR A 98 64.32 47.73 26.48
C THR A 98 63.16 47.17 25.63
N ALA A 99 62.45 46.15 26.10
CA ALA A 99 61.33 45.58 25.37
C ALA A 99 60.09 46.48 25.35
N VAL A 100 59.92 47.32 26.37
CA VAL A 100 58.72 48.15 26.56
C VAL A 100 58.94 49.60 26.13
N VAL A 101 60.18 50.10 26.07
CA VAL A 101 60.49 51.50 25.68
C VAL A 101 59.87 51.89 24.33
N GLU A 102 60.00 51.04 23.33
CA GLU A 102 59.45 51.24 21.97
C GLU A 102 57.91 51.13 21.90
N GLN A 103 57.28 50.68 22.99
CA GLN A 103 55.82 50.54 23.09
C GLN A 103 55.16 51.71 23.83
N ILE A 104 55.96 52.63 24.35
CA ILE A 104 55.47 53.82 25.04
C ILE A 104 55.30 54.91 23.98
N PRO A 105 54.10 55.53 23.87
CA PRO A 105 53.92 56.64 22.94
C PRO A 105 54.94 57.75 23.22
N PRO A 106 55.59 58.33 22.18
CA PRO A 106 56.62 59.37 22.37
C PRO A 106 56.13 60.53 23.23
N GLU A 107 54.89 60.96 23.01
CA GLU A 107 54.21 62.02 23.77
C GLU A 107 54.12 61.69 25.28
N THR A 108 53.84 60.42 25.62
CA THR A 108 53.79 59.94 27.01
C THR A 108 55.20 59.88 27.64
N GLY A 109 56.22 59.52 26.85
CA GLY A 109 57.62 59.54 27.29
C GLY A 109 58.11 60.95 27.61
N GLU A 110 57.80 61.91 26.74
CA GLU A 110 58.11 63.34 26.94
C GLU A 110 57.32 63.97 28.10
N ALA A 111 56.10 63.51 28.35
CA ALA A 111 55.27 63.96 29.46
C ALA A 111 55.90 63.60 30.82
N VAL A 112 56.54 62.42 30.93
CA VAL A 112 57.21 61.99 32.17
C VAL A 112 58.41 62.89 32.52
N GLY A 113 59.11 63.44 31.53
CA GLY A 113 60.20 64.39 31.77
C GLY A 113 59.74 65.71 32.42
N ARG A 114 58.43 66.00 32.40
CA ARG A 114 57.80 67.19 33.01
C ARG A 114 56.96 66.83 34.25
N LEU A 115 56.98 65.58 34.69
CA LEU A 115 56.15 65.09 35.79
C LEU A 115 56.51 65.77 37.11
N SER A 116 55.50 66.30 37.79
CA SER A 116 55.59 66.93 39.11
C SER A 116 54.32 66.65 39.92
N GLY A 117 54.34 66.92 41.22
CA GLY A 117 53.15 66.70 42.07
C GLY A 117 51.94 67.53 41.61
N ASP A 118 52.19 68.72 41.04
CA ASP A 118 51.14 69.69 40.70
C ASP A 118 50.45 69.43 39.34
N ASN A 119 51.07 68.63 38.46
CA ASN A 119 50.53 68.34 37.12
C ASN A 119 50.17 66.86 36.88
N LEU A 120 50.22 66.04 37.94
CA LEU A 120 49.94 64.61 37.87
C LEU A 120 48.50 64.32 37.39
N ASP A 121 47.52 65.06 37.90
CA ASP A 121 46.11 64.83 37.54
C ASP A 121 45.79 65.26 36.11
N GLU A 122 46.36 66.38 35.64
CA GLU A 122 46.22 66.81 34.24
C GLU A 122 46.82 65.77 33.27
N LEU A 123 47.98 65.20 33.61
CA LEU A 123 48.62 64.17 32.78
C LEU A 123 47.84 62.85 32.78
N ARG A 124 47.12 62.52 33.86
CA ARG A 124 46.25 61.33 33.94
C ARG A 124 44.99 61.45 33.09
N GLU A 125 44.55 62.67 32.79
CA GLU A 125 43.46 62.89 31.83
C GLU A 125 43.93 62.71 30.38
N ALA A 126 45.17 63.10 30.08
CA ALA A 126 45.75 63.01 28.74
C ALA A 126 46.36 61.65 28.39
N HIS A 127 46.84 60.90 29.39
CA HIS A 127 47.55 59.64 29.21
C HIS A 127 47.06 58.57 30.18
N THR A 128 47.17 57.30 29.78
CA THR A 128 46.80 56.18 30.68
C THR A 128 47.77 56.10 31.87
N THR A 129 47.24 55.84 33.07
CA THR A 129 48.05 55.65 34.28
C THR A 129 49.12 54.56 34.09
N GLU A 130 48.79 53.48 33.36
CA GLU A 130 49.73 52.42 33.01
C GLU A 130 50.85 52.90 32.07
N GLY A 131 50.53 53.77 31.11
CA GLY A 131 51.49 54.35 30.18
C GLY A 131 52.45 55.32 30.87
N LEU A 132 51.93 56.18 31.74
CA LEU A 132 52.73 57.09 32.57
C LEU A 132 53.65 56.33 33.53
N LEU A 133 53.14 55.27 34.17
CA LEU A 133 53.92 54.43 35.08
C LEU A 133 55.06 53.71 34.34
N LEU A 134 54.82 53.18 33.13
CA LEU A 134 55.88 52.55 32.34
C LEU A 134 56.90 53.55 31.81
N ALA A 135 56.46 54.72 31.39
CA ALA A 135 57.36 55.81 30.97
C ALA A 135 58.25 56.27 32.14
N ALA A 136 57.70 56.36 33.36
CA ALA A 136 58.46 56.66 34.57
C ALA A 136 59.50 55.57 34.89
N LEU A 137 59.15 54.29 34.72
CA LEU A 137 60.04 53.15 35.00
C LEU A 137 61.18 52.98 33.98
N VAL A 138 61.01 53.50 32.76
CA VAL A 138 61.98 53.38 31.67
C VAL A 138 62.84 54.64 31.49
N SER A 139 62.44 55.77 32.09
CA SER A 139 63.17 57.04 32.03
C SER A 139 64.62 56.94 32.51
N GLU A 140 65.56 57.48 31.71
CA GLU A 140 67.00 57.47 32.04
C GLU A 140 67.37 58.40 33.19
N ASN A 141 66.61 59.50 33.39
CA ASN A 141 66.87 60.50 34.42
C ASN A 141 66.31 60.13 35.80
N GLY A 142 65.55 59.03 35.89
CA GLY A 142 64.81 58.65 37.09
C GLY A 142 63.64 59.60 37.38
N VAL A 143 62.70 59.14 38.21
CA VAL A 143 61.56 59.94 38.72
C VAL A 143 61.66 59.97 40.25
N GLU A 144 61.25 61.07 40.88
CA GLU A 144 61.24 61.14 42.35
C GLU A 144 60.42 59.97 42.95
N PRO A 145 60.94 59.26 43.96
CA PRO A 145 60.28 58.08 44.53
C PRO A 145 58.82 58.32 44.96
N GLY A 146 58.52 59.48 45.55
CA GLY A 146 57.15 59.82 45.99
C GLY A 146 56.14 59.99 44.85
N LEU A 147 56.60 60.43 43.66
CA LEU A 147 55.75 60.52 42.47
C LEU A 147 55.52 59.15 41.83
N LEU A 148 56.55 58.28 41.85
CA LEU A 148 56.42 56.91 41.38
C LEU A 148 55.41 56.12 42.24
N ASP A 149 55.48 56.27 43.56
CA ASP A 149 54.54 55.63 44.49
C ASP A 149 53.10 56.10 44.26
N SER A 150 52.91 57.40 44.00
CA SER A 150 51.59 57.97 43.67
C SER A 150 51.01 57.40 42.37
N LEU A 151 51.86 57.20 41.34
CA LEU A 151 51.45 56.55 40.07
C LEU A 151 51.11 55.07 40.27
N VAL A 152 51.85 54.36 41.13
CA VAL A 152 51.58 52.96 41.48
C VAL A 152 50.24 52.84 42.19
N GLU A 153 49.97 53.65 43.22
CA GLU A 153 48.70 53.63 43.96
C GLU A 153 47.50 53.92 43.04
N SER A 154 47.64 54.93 42.17
CA SER A 154 46.61 55.27 41.18
C SER A 154 46.34 54.09 40.23
N TRP A 155 47.40 53.45 39.73
CA TRP A 155 47.27 52.31 38.82
C TRP A 155 46.59 51.11 39.51
N GLU A 156 46.95 50.82 40.76
CA GLU A 156 46.35 49.74 41.53
C GLU A 156 44.87 50.00 41.88
N GLU A 157 44.49 51.25 42.11
CA GLU A 157 43.08 51.60 42.34
C GLU A 157 42.24 51.47 41.06
N GLU A 158 42.74 51.99 39.94
CA GLU A 158 42.09 51.88 38.63
C GLU A 158 41.91 50.41 38.23
N ASN A 159 42.96 49.60 38.39
CA ASN A 159 42.92 48.18 38.08
C ASN A 159 41.90 47.41 38.93
N ARG A 160 41.83 47.69 40.25
CA ARG A 160 40.83 47.08 41.14
C ARG A 160 39.40 47.45 40.75
N ARG A 161 39.17 48.67 40.24
CA ARG A 161 37.85 49.11 39.76
C ARG A 161 37.45 48.38 38.47
N GLU A 162 38.38 48.24 37.52
CA GLU A 162 38.15 47.48 36.27
C GLU A 162 37.80 46.01 36.54
N GLU A 163 38.55 45.34 37.41
CA GLU A 163 38.31 43.94 37.75
C GLU A 163 36.95 43.72 38.42
N LYS A 164 36.55 44.61 39.34
CA LYS A 164 35.22 44.58 39.96
C LYS A 164 34.12 44.75 38.93
N LYS A 165 34.27 45.69 37.99
CA LYS A 165 33.30 45.94 36.93
C LYS A 165 33.18 44.74 35.98
N ALA A 166 34.30 44.18 35.54
CA ALA A 166 34.30 42.98 34.69
C ALA A 166 33.66 41.76 35.37
N HIS A 167 33.87 41.58 36.67
CA HIS A 167 33.22 40.53 37.44
C HIS A 167 31.70 40.75 37.56
N GLN A 168 31.26 41.99 37.76
CA GLN A 168 29.85 42.34 37.80
C GLN A 168 29.18 42.12 36.44
N ASP A 169 29.80 42.57 35.34
CA ASP A 169 29.28 42.41 33.98
C ASP A 169 29.18 40.94 33.58
N ALA A 170 30.16 40.12 33.94
CA ALA A 170 30.12 38.67 33.71
C ALA A 170 28.95 38.01 34.47
N LYS A 171 28.71 38.43 35.72
CA LYS A 171 27.62 37.92 36.55
C LYS A 171 26.25 38.35 36.03
N VAL A 172 26.13 39.58 35.52
CA VAL A 172 24.90 40.06 34.86
C VAL A 172 24.60 39.21 33.63
N LYS A 173 25.60 38.97 32.77
CA LYS A 173 25.45 38.16 31.55
C LYS A 173 25.06 36.71 31.85
N GLU A 174 25.60 36.13 32.91
CA GLU A 174 25.22 34.79 33.38
C GLU A 174 23.75 34.76 33.85
N LEU A 175 23.33 35.75 34.63
CA LEU A 175 21.95 35.85 35.12
C LEU A 175 20.94 36.11 33.98
N GLU A 176 21.29 36.93 32.99
CA GLU A 176 20.48 37.16 31.80
C GLU A 176 20.30 35.88 30.99
N SER A 177 21.37 35.13 30.77
CA SER A 177 21.30 33.83 30.10
C SER A 177 20.39 32.85 30.83
N ARG A 178 20.49 32.81 32.17
CA ARG A 178 19.67 31.91 33.00
C ARG A 178 18.21 32.33 33.06
N LEU A 179 17.92 33.63 33.05
CA LEU A 179 16.56 34.15 32.95
C LEU A 179 15.90 33.78 31.63
N GLU A 180 16.64 33.85 30.52
CA GLU A 180 16.13 33.50 29.20
C GLU A 180 15.86 31.99 29.05
N GLU A 181 16.71 31.16 29.66
CA GLU A 181 16.48 29.72 29.76
C GLU A 181 15.21 29.39 30.56
N LEU A 182 15.04 30.02 31.73
CA LEU A 182 13.85 29.85 32.57
C LEU A 182 12.56 30.31 31.88
N LYS A 183 12.60 31.39 31.08
CA LYS A 183 11.45 31.83 30.29
C LYS A 183 11.04 30.79 29.24
N LYS A 184 12.01 30.24 28.51
CA LYS A 184 11.76 29.18 27.52
C LYS A 184 11.19 27.93 28.16
N ASP A 185 11.69 27.53 29.32
CA ASP A 185 11.18 26.38 30.06
C ASP A 185 9.76 26.63 30.59
N ASN A 186 9.47 27.84 31.07
CA ASN A 186 8.11 28.20 31.50
C ASN A 186 7.10 28.20 30.33
N GLU A 187 7.50 28.70 29.16
CA GLU A 187 6.68 28.63 27.94
C GLU A 187 6.42 27.19 27.50
N ARG A 188 7.46 26.34 27.53
CA ARG A 188 7.34 24.90 27.25
C ARG A 188 6.39 24.20 28.22
N LEU A 189 6.52 24.48 29.52
CA LEU A 189 5.64 23.91 30.54
C LEU A 189 4.20 24.41 30.40
N SER A 190 3.99 25.69 30.07
CA SER A 190 2.66 26.25 29.81
C SER A 190 1.99 25.59 28.60
N PHE A 191 2.75 25.39 27.53
CA PHE A 191 2.27 24.69 26.33
C PHE A 191 1.97 23.22 26.63
N ALA A 192 2.87 22.52 27.33
CA ALA A 192 2.66 21.12 27.74
C ALA A 192 1.43 20.96 28.64
N SER A 193 1.18 21.92 29.55
CA SER A 193 0.00 21.93 30.41
C SER A 193 -1.30 22.13 29.64
N ARG A 194 -1.33 23.04 28.65
CA ARG A 194 -2.50 23.23 27.76
C ARG A 194 -2.76 21.99 26.91
N ALA A 195 -1.71 21.43 26.31
CA ALA A 195 -1.83 20.21 25.51
C ALA A 195 -2.28 19.01 26.35
N ALA A 196 -1.82 18.89 27.59
CA ALA A 196 -2.27 17.84 28.51
C ALA A 196 -3.75 18.02 28.88
N LYS A 197 -4.21 19.26 29.07
CA LYS A 197 -5.62 19.57 29.35
C LYS A 197 -6.53 19.24 28.17
N GLU A 198 -6.15 19.66 26.96
CA GLU A 198 -6.89 19.34 25.73
C GLU A 198 -6.94 17.82 25.47
N ARG A 199 -5.84 17.10 25.71
CA ARG A 199 -5.81 15.63 25.64
C ARG A 199 -6.73 14.99 26.67
N ALA A 200 -6.77 15.49 27.90
CA ALA A 200 -7.65 14.98 28.93
C ALA A 200 -9.13 15.22 28.59
N GLU A 201 -9.47 16.38 28.02
CA GLU A 201 -10.82 16.68 27.52
C GLU A 201 -11.21 15.78 26.35
N SER A 202 -10.31 15.56 25.39
CA SER A 202 -10.51 14.64 24.26
C SER A 202 -10.70 13.19 24.72
N LEU A 203 -9.86 12.69 25.64
CA LEU A 203 -9.99 11.35 26.20
C LEU A 203 -11.29 11.20 27.00
N ALA A 204 -11.72 12.24 27.71
CA ALA A 204 -12.98 12.22 28.43
C ALA A 204 -14.19 12.13 27.48
N GLU A 205 -14.11 12.75 26.31
CA GLU A 205 -15.16 12.64 25.28
C GLU A 205 -15.13 11.27 24.60
N GLU A 206 -13.94 10.74 24.30
CA GLU A 206 -13.76 9.40 23.76
C GLU A 206 -14.28 8.31 24.71
N VAL A 207 -14.02 8.43 26.01
CA VAL A 207 -14.57 7.52 27.03
C VAL A 207 -16.10 7.59 27.07
N ARG A 208 -16.72 8.77 26.90
CA ARG A 208 -18.19 8.90 26.82
C ARG A 208 -18.75 8.20 25.59
N LEU A 209 -18.14 8.42 24.43
CA LEU A 209 -18.49 7.77 23.17
C LEU A 209 -18.37 6.25 23.28
N LEU A 210 -17.23 5.75 23.74
CA LEU A 210 -17.00 4.31 23.92
C LEU A 210 -17.94 3.68 24.95
N THR A 211 -18.34 4.43 25.99
CA THR A 211 -19.33 3.96 26.96
C THR A 211 -20.71 3.85 26.31
N SER A 212 -21.12 4.83 25.51
CA SER A 212 -22.36 4.79 24.74
C SER A 212 -22.35 3.64 23.72
N GLU A 213 -21.25 3.46 22.99
CA GLU A 213 -21.10 2.36 22.04
C GLU A 213 -21.12 0.99 22.73
N ARG A 214 -20.53 0.87 23.93
CA ARG A 214 -20.59 -0.36 24.72
C ARG A 214 -22.02 -0.70 25.15
N GLU A 215 -22.81 0.30 25.51
CA GLU A 215 -24.23 0.13 25.86
C GLU A 215 -25.05 -0.31 24.64
N ASP A 216 -24.84 0.31 23.48
CA ASP A 216 -25.46 -0.08 22.21
C ASP A 216 -25.05 -1.50 21.77
N VAL A 217 -23.76 -1.85 21.88
CA VAL A 217 -23.28 -3.20 21.59
C VAL A 217 -23.91 -4.21 22.54
N SER A 218 -24.01 -3.88 23.83
CA SER A 218 -24.67 -4.76 24.81
C SER A 218 -26.16 -4.97 24.50
N ALA A 219 -26.86 -3.92 24.03
CA ALA A 219 -28.24 -4.03 23.58
C ALA A 219 -28.37 -4.91 22.33
N ARG A 220 -27.48 -4.75 21.34
CA ARG A 220 -27.44 -5.56 20.12
C ARG A 220 -27.07 -7.02 20.39
N VAL A 221 -26.19 -7.28 21.37
CA VAL A 221 -25.86 -8.64 21.82
C VAL A 221 -27.09 -9.31 22.43
N ARG A 222 -27.85 -8.61 23.29
CA ARG A 222 -29.12 -9.14 23.83
C ARG A 222 -30.12 -9.45 22.72
N GLU A 223 -30.27 -8.56 21.75
CA GLU A 223 -31.15 -8.79 20.59
C GLU A 223 -30.67 -9.98 19.73
N ALA A 224 -29.35 -10.13 19.55
CA ALA A 224 -28.77 -11.26 18.84
C ALA A 224 -28.98 -12.59 19.59
N GLU A 225 -28.85 -12.60 20.92
CA GLU A 225 -29.16 -13.77 21.75
C GLU A 225 -30.63 -14.17 21.66
N GLU A 226 -31.56 -13.22 21.65
CA GLU A 226 -32.99 -13.49 21.45
C GLU A 226 -33.29 -14.05 20.06
N ARG A 227 -32.67 -13.47 19.01
CA ARG A 227 -32.78 -13.99 17.64
C ARG A 227 -32.17 -15.39 17.51
N ALA A 228 -31.07 -15.69 18.20
CA ALA A 228 -30.45 -17.01 18.21
C ALA A 228 -31.35 -18.05 18.88
N ARG A 229 -32.00 -17.70 20.01
CA ARG A 229 -33.00 -18.56 20.65
C ARG A 229 -34.22 -18.80 19.75
N ALA A 230 -34.70 -17.76 19.06
CA ALA A 230 -35.79 -17.89 18.10
C ALA A 230 -35.40 -18.83 16.93
N ALA A 231 -34.19 -18.68 16.39
CA ALA A 231 -33.66 -19.52 15.31
C ALA A 231 -33.50 -20.99 15.73
N LEU A 232 -33.05 -21.26 16.96
CA LEU A 232 -33.00 -22.63 17.52
C LEU A 232 -34.40 -23.26 17.57
N SER A 233 -35.43 -22.50 17.98
CA SER A 233 -36.82 -22.99 17.98
C SER A 233 -37.39 -23.28 16.59
N VAL A 234 -36.89 -22.58 15.56
CA VAL A 234 -37.25 -22.83 14.16
C VAL A 234 -36.53 -24.07 13.66
N ARG A 235 -35.26 -24.26 14.02
CA ARG A 235 -34.49 -25.46 13.67
C ARG A 235 -35.13 -26.72 14.24
N GLU A 236 -35.53 -26.70 15.52
CA GLU A 236 -36.24 -27.83 16.15
C GLU A 236 -37.54 -28.17 15.39
N ARG A 237 -38.33 -27.17 15.00
CA ARG A 237 -39.54 -27.37 14.19
C ARG A 237 -39.24 -27.93 12.79
N LEU A 238 -38.12 -27.53 12.18
CA LEU A 238 -37.69 -28.06 10.89
C LEU A 238 -37.22 -29.51 11.00
N ASP A 239 -36.47 -29.85 12.05
CA ASP A 239 -36.00 -31.22 12.31
C ASP A 239 -37.18 -32.17 12.53
N GLU A 240 -38.21 -31.74 13.27
CA GLU A 240 -39.47 -32.50 13.41
C GLU A 240 -40.18 -32.72 12.08
N ARG A 241 -40.21 -31.68 11.22
CA ARG A 241 -40.84 -31.77 9.90
C ARG A 241 -40.07 -32.68 8.95
N ILE A 242 -38.75 -32.64 8.99
CA ILE A 242 -37.88 -33.54 8.21
C ILE A 242 -38.14 -34.99 8.64
N ALA A 243 -38.17 -35.27 9.95
CA ALA A 243 -38.46 -36.62 10.45
C ALA A 243 -39.88 -37.10 10.07
N GLU A 244 -40.88 -36.22 10.01
CA GLU A 244 -42.21 -36.55 9.48
C GLU A 244 -42.16 -36.91 7.99
N LEU A 245 -41.44 -36.14 7.18
CA LEU A 245 -41.30 -36.37 5.75
C LEU A 245 -40.53 -37.65 5.44
N GLU A 246 -39.47 -37.96 6.18
CA GLU A 246 -38.72 -39.21 6.05
C GLU A 246 -39.61 -40.43 6.35
N ARG A 247 -40.42 -40.36 7.41
CA ARG A 247 -41.39 -41.42 7.74
C ARG A 247 -42.42 -41.61 6.61
N ARG A 248 -42.91 -40.53 6.01
CA ARG A 248 -43.83 -40.61 4.85
C ARG A 248 -43.14 -41.18 3.62
N GLY A 249 -41.90 -40.78 3.34
CA GLY A 249 -41.09 -41.34 2.26
C GLY A 249 -40.96 -42.86 2.39
N ALA A 250 -40.57 -43.34 3.57
CA ALA A 250 -40.44 -44.77 3.85
C ALA A 250 -41.78 -45.54 3.80
N GLN A 251 -42.91 -44.88 4.02
CA GLN A 251 -44.23 -45.48 3.80
C GLN A 251 -44.58 -45.60 2.32
N LEU A 252 -44.30 -44.55 1.54
CA LEU A 252 -44.54 -44.52 0.09
C LEU A 252 -43.66 -45.53 -0.64
N GLU A 253 -42.38 -45.67 -0.27
CA GLU A 253 -41.48 -46.68 -0.84
C GLU A 253 -42.01 -48.10 -0.61
N ARG A 254 -42.50 -48.40 0.59
CA ARG A 254 -43.10 -49.70 0.90
C ARG A 254 -44.38 -49.95 0.09
N ALA A 255 -45.21 -48.93 -0.11
CA ALA A 255 -46.39 -49.05 -0.95
C ALA A 255 -46.02 -49.32 -2.43
N LEU A 256 -45.02 -48.59 -2.93
CA LEU A 256 -44.55 -48.71 -4.32
C LEU A 256 -43.90 -50.07 -4.60
N GLU A 257 -43.15 -50.61 -3.63
CA GLU A 257 -42.62 -51.98 -3.66
C GLU A 257 -43.76 -53.03 -3.68
N GLY A 258 -44.84 -52.76 -2.93
CA GLY A 258 -46.06 -53.57 -2.95
C GLY A 258 -46.73 -53.61 -4.32
N GLU A 259 -46.88 -52.46 -4.97
CA GLU A 259 -47.42 -52.38 -6.34
C GLU A 259 -46.51 -53.06 -7.35
N ARG A 260 -45.20 -52.85 -7.29
CA ARG A 260 -44.23 -53.52 -8.19
C ARG A 260 -44.37 -55.05 -8.13
N ARG A 261 -44.51 -55.61 -6.92
CA ARG A 261 -44.74 -57.06 -6.75
C ARG A 261 -46.09 -57.50 -7.30
N ALA A 262 -47.13 -56.68 -7.22
CA ALA A 262 -48.43 -56.98 -7.80
C ALA A 262 -48.36 -56.98 -9.35
N TYR A 263 -47.67 -56.01 -9.95
CA TYR A 263 -47.42 -55.96 -11.39
C TYR A 263 -46.59 -57.15 -11.88
N ALA A 264 -45.55 -57.55 -11.14
CA ALA A 264 -44.75 -58.72 -11.49
C ALA A 264 -45.60 -60.01 -11.52
N ARG A 265 -46.44 -60.24 -10.50
CA ARG A 265 -47.37 -61.38 -10.48
C ARG A 265 -48.41 -61.34 -11.61
N ALA A 266 -48.91 -60.15 -11.94
CA ALA A 266 -49.84 -59.98 -13.04
C ALA A 266 -49.18 -60.32 -14.39
N ALA A 267 -47.90 -59.94 -14.58
CA ALA A 267 -47.13 -60.28 -15.77
C ALA A 267 -46.89 -61.80 -15.90
N GLU A 268 -46.49 -62.48 -14.82
CA GLU A 268 -46.36 -63.95 -14.80
C GLU A 268 -47.67 -64.64 -15.20
N ARG A 269 -48.80 -64.17 -14.66
CA ARG A 269 -50.12 -64.72 -15.01
C ARG A 269 -50.49 -64.51 -16.48
N LEU A 270 -50.02 -63.41 -17.07
CA LEU A 270 -50.24 -63.08 -18.48
C LEU A 270 -49.42 -63.99 -19.40
N GLU A 271 -48.20 -64.36 -18.99
CA GLU A 271 -47.37 -65.35 -19.68
C GLU A 271 -47.99 -66.76 -19.62
N GLU A 272 -48.50 -67.16 -18.45
CA GLU A 272 -49.23 -68.44 -18.30
C GLU A 272 -50.44 -68.52 -19.26
N LEU A 273 -51.26 -67.45 -19.28
CA LEU A 273 -52.41 -67.36 -20.18
C LEU A 273 -51.99 -67.36 -21.66
N HIS A 274 -50.88 -66.73 -22.02
CA HIS A 274 -50.34 -66.78 -23.38
C HIS A 274 -49.93 -68.20 -23.77
N ALA A 275 -49.28 -68.93 -22.85
CA ALA A 275 -48.88 -70.31 -23.09
C ALA A 275 -50.09 -71.26 -23.21
N GLU A 276 -51.17 -71.03 -22.47
CA GLU A 276 -52.43 -71.75 -22.66
C GLU A 276 -53.06 -71.41 -24.02
N PHE A 277 -53.09 -70.13 -24.39
CA PHE A 277 -53.63 -69.69 -25.68
C PHE A 277 -52.88 -70.30 -26.86
N GLU A 278 -51.55 -70.35 -26.82
CA GLU A 278 -50.71 -71.02 -27.82
C GLU A 278 -51.10 -72.50 -28.01
N ARG A 279 -51.38 -73.23 -26.92
CA ARG A 279 -51.84 -74.63 -27.00
C ARG A 279 -53.19 -74.74 -27.69
N VAL A 280 -54.14 -73.89 -27.33
CA VAL A 280 -55.48 -73.85 -27.94
C VAL A 280 -55.38 -73.52 -29.44
N VAL A 281 -54.50 -72.60 -29.81
CA VAL A 281 -54.25 -72.26 -31.22
C VAL A 281 -53.64 -73.44 -31.98
N ALA A 282 -52.68 -74.15 -31.39
CA ALA A 282 -52.09 -75.34 -31.99
C ALA A 282 -53.12 -76.46 -32.21
N GLU A 283 -54.01 -76.69 -31.24
CA GLU A 283 -55.09 -77.68 -31.34
C GLU A 283 -56.10 -77.29 -32.43
N ARG A 284 -56.48 -76.00 -32.50
CA ARG A 284 -57.31 -75.47 -33.60
C ARG A 284 -56.66 -75.72 -34.96
N ASP A 285 -55.36 -75.46 -35.08
CA ASP A 285 -54.66 -75.62 -36.36
C ASP A 285 -54.51 -77.09 -36.75
N GLN A 286 -54.31 -78.01 -35.79
CA GLN A 286 -54.40 -79.45 -36.05
C GLN A 286 -55.78 -79.86 -36.56
N ILE A 287 -56.86 -79.39 -35.94
CA ILE A 287 -58.24 -79.66 -36.39
C ILE A 287 -58.46 -79.10 -37.80
N ARG A 288 -57.99 -77.87 -38.05
CA ARG A 288 -58.08 -77.22 -39.37
C ARG A 288 -57.31 -77.97 -40.44
N ASP A 289 -56.12 -78.47 -40.14
CA ASP A 289 -55.32 -79.22 -41.09
C ASP A 289 -55.91 -80.62 -41.34
N ALA A 290 -56.46 -81.29 -40.32
CA ALA A 290 -57.23 -82.52 -40.50
C ALA A 290 -58.43 -82.31 -41.44
N LEU A 291 -59.13 -81.18 -41.33
CA LEU A 291 -60.24 -80.80 -42.21
C LEU A 291 -59.78 -80.45 -43.64
N ARG A 292 -58.55 -79.96 -43.83
CA ARG A 292 -57.98 -79.62 -45.16
C ARG A 292 -57.44 -80.83 -45.93
N HIS A 293 -57.07 -81.92 -45.26
CA HIS A 293 -56.54 -83.13 -45.90
C HIS A 293 -57.62 -84.13 -46.33
N ALA A 294 -58.87 -83.92 -45.94
CA ALA A 294 -60.01 -84.60 -46.55
C ALA A 294 -60.32 -83.96 -47.91
N ARG A 295 -59.78 -84.50 -49.00
CA ARG A 295 -60.12 -84.07 -50.37
C ARG A 295 -61.51 -84.60 -50.74
N PHE A 296 -62.47 -83.68 -50.73
CA PHE A 296 -63.86 -83.83 -51.13
C PHE A 296 -63.98 -84.09 -52.64
N THR A 297 -64.41 -85.30 -53.03
CA THR A 297 -65.03 -85.58 -54.33
C THR A 297 -66.55 -85.30 -54.22
N ASP A 298 -67.20 -84.90 -55.31
CA ASP A 298 -68.62 -84.50 -55.30
C ASP A 298 -69.58 -85.64 -54.85
N GLU A 299 -69.16 -86.91 -54.92
CA GLU A 299 -69.88 -88.05 -54.29
C GLU A 299 -69.76 -88.06 -52.75
N GLY A 300 -68.59 -87.70 -52.20
CA GLY A 300 -68.35 -87.67 -50.76
C GLY A 300 -69.03 -86.48 -50.05
N PHE A 301 -69.29 -85.39 -50.76
CA PHE A 301 -70.11 -84.29 -50.23
C PHE A 301 -71.56 -84.71 -50.04
N GLY A 302 -72.11 -85.54 -50.94
CA GLY A 302 -73.46 -86.10 -50.80
C GLY A 302 -73.64 -86.90 -49.51
N GLU A 303 -72.70 -87.80 -49.19
CA GLU A 303 -72.75 -88.59 -47.95
C GLU A 303 -72.55 -87.76 -46.68
N LEU A 304 -71.63 -86.78 -46.71
CA LEU A 304 -71.42 -85.87 -45.58
C LEU A 304 -72.61 -84.93 -45.34
N LEU A 305 -73.30 -84.49 -46.40
CA LEU A 305 -74.51 -83.68 -46.28
C LEU A 305 -75.65 -84.48 -45.65
N VAL A 306 -75.84 -85.73 -46.08
CA VAL A 306 -76.84 -86.63 -45.48
C VAL A 306 -76.54 -86.86 -43.99
N ARG A 307 -75.26 -87.04 -43.62
CA ARG A 307 -74.86 -87.26 -42.23
C ARG A 307 -74.99 -86.00 -41.37
N ALA A 308 -74.65 -84.83 -41.90
CA ALA A 308 -74.82 -83.55 -41.22
C ALA A 308 -76.30 -83.20 -41.01
N VAL A 309 -77.15 -83.42 -42.03
CA VAL A 309 -78.61 -83.24 -41.90
C VAL A 309 -79.18 -84.19 -40.85
N LYS A 310 -78.76 -85.45 -40.83
CA LYS A 310 -79.22 -86.43 -39.83
C LYS A 310 -78.84 -86.02 -38.40
N ASN A 311 -77.62 -85.55 -38.19
CA ASN A 311 -77.18 -85.06 -36.88
C ASN A 311 -77.93 -83.78 -36.45
N GLU A 312 -78.21 -82.87 -37.39
CA GLU A 312 -78.97 -81.65 -37.07
C GLU A 312 -80.44 -81.98 -36.75
N VAL A 313 -81.04 -82.98 -37.41
CA VAL A 313 -82.37 -83.50 -37.05
C VAL A 313 -82.37 -84.11 -35.64
N GLU A 314 -81.35 -84.90 -35.30
CA GLU A 314 -81.22 -85.54 -33.97
C GLU A 314 -80.93 -84.54 -32.85
N ALA A 315 -80.29 -83.40 -33.15
CA ALA A 315 -79.99 -82.34 -32.18
C ALA A 315 -81.16 -81.36 -31.96
N LEU A 316 -82.23 -81.44 -32.74
CA LEU A 316 -83.40 -80.58 -32.58
C LEU A 316 -84.29 -81.07 -31.42
N PRO A 317 -84.70 -80.19 -30.50
CA PRO A 317 -85.56 -80.57 -29.38
C PRO A 317 -86.89 -81.17 -29.84
N ASP A 318 -87.35 -82.23 -29.18
CA ASP A 318 -88.55 -82.96 -29.61
C ASP A 318 -89.86 -82.18 -29.49
N THR A 319 -89.81 -80.99 -28.89
CA THR A 319 -90.95 -80.12 -28.61
C THR A 319 -91.29 -79.14 -29.74
N LEU A 320 -90.56 -79.16 -30.87
CA LEU A 320 -90.85 -78.34 -32.05
C LEU A 320 -91.83 -79.02 -33.01
N ASP A 321 -92.89 -78.32 -33.41
CA ASP A 321 -93.85 -78.77 -34.44
C ASP A 321 -93.18 -78.94 -35.81
N SER A 322 -93.69 -79.89 -36.59
CA SER A 322 -93.11 -80.38 -37.85
C SER A 322 -92.74 -79.25 -38.81
N THR A 323 -93.61 -78.25 -38.95
CA THR A 323 -93.44 -77.10 -39.83
C THR A 323 -92.23 -76.24 -39.46
N ALA A 324 -91.96 -76.06 -38.16
CA ALA A 324 -90.82 -75.29 -37.68
C ALA A 324 -89.49 -76.05 -37.81
N ARG A 325 -89.52 -77.38 -37.64
CA ARG A 325 -88.34 -78.23 -37.91
C ARG A 325 -87.95 -78.17 -39.39
N THR A 326 -88.92 -78.25 -40.30
CA THR A 326 -88.65 -78.19 -41.75
C THR A 326 -88.06 -76.84 -42.16
N ALA A 327 -88.57 -75.73 -41.62
CA ALA A 327 -88.03 -74.40 -41.91
C ALA A 327 -86.57 -74.23 -41.47
N ARG A 328 -86.21 -74.71 -40.26
CA ARG A 328 -84.82 -74.69 -39.77
C ARG A 328 -83.89 -75.57 -40.58
N LEU A 329 -84.34 -76.75 -40.99
CA LEU A 329 -83.57 -77.65 -41.85
C LEU A 329 -83.30 -77.05 -43.22
N LEU A 330 -84.28 -76.39 -43.83
CA LEU A 330 -84.10 -75.69 -45.10
C LEU A 330 -83.12 -74.51 -44.97
N GLU A 331 -83.19 -73.75 -43.87
CA GLU A 331 -82.24 -72.66 -43.62
C GLU A 331 -80.81 -73.19 -43.42
N PHE A 332 -80.64 -74.28 -42.66
CA PHE A 332 -79.36 -74.95 -42.49
C PHE A 332 -78.81 -75.48 -43.83
N MET A 333 -79.62 -76.17 -44.61
CA MET A 333 -79.22 -76.67 -45.94
C MET A 333 -78.82 -75.51 -46.88
N SER A 334 -79.54 -74.39 -46.84
CA SER A 334 -79.21 -73.21 -47.63
C SER A 334 -77.85 -72.62 -47.25
N ARG A 335 -77.54 -72.52 -45.95
CA ARG A 335 -76.23 -72.04 -45.45
C ARG A 335 -75.09 -72.99 -45.84
N VAL A 336 -75.30 -74.31 -45.75
CA VAL A 336 -74.29 -75.30 -46.14
C VAL A 336 -74.00 -75.24 -47.65
N LEU A 337 -75.03 -75.07 -48.48
CA LEU A 337 -74.88 -74.88 -49.93
C LEU A 337 -74.19 -73.55 -50.26
N GLN A 338 -74.49 -72.47 -49.53
CA GLN A 338 -73.85 -71.17 -49.71
C GLN A 338 -72.36 -71.22 -49.33
N ALA A 339 -72.00 -71.87 -48.22
CA ALA A 339 -70.61 -72.09 -47.84
C ALA A 339 -69.86 -72.98 -48.85
N HIS A 340 -70.53 -73.99 -49.43
CA HIS A 340 -69.95 -74.80 -50.51
C HIS A 340 -69.70 -73.98 -51.78
N ALA A 341 -70.62 -73.06 -52.13
CA ALA A 341 -70.45 -72.14 -53.25
C ALA A 341 -69.29 -71.14 -53.02
N GLU A 342 -69.14 -70.61 -51.81
CA GLU A 342 -68.04 -69.73 -51.43
C GLU A 342 -66.68 -70.46 -51.46
N LEU A 343 -66.63 -71.72 -51.04
CA LEU A 343 -65.42 -72.55 -51.08
C LEU A 343 -65.00 -72.94 -52.51
N ARG A 344 -65.93 -73.03 -53.48
CA ARG A 344 -65.62 -73.14 -54.91
C ARG A 344 -65.20 -71.80 -55.55
N GLY A 345 -65.57 -70.67 -54.96
CA GLY A 345 -65.31 -69.32 -55.46
C GLY A 345 -63.90 -68.76 -55.18
N GLY A 346 -62.99 -69.54 -54.59
CA GLY A 346 -61.65 -69.09 -54.25
C GLY A 346 -60.69 -68.98 -55.45
N ARG A 347 -60.63 -67.79 -56.08
CA ARG A 347 -59.43 -67.30 -56.78
C ARG A 347 -59.39 -65.76 -56.86
N GLU A 348 -58.39 -65.19 -56.17
CA GLU A 348 -57.60 -63.97 -56.47
C GLU A 348 -57.57 -62.79 -55.46
N ARG A 349 -56.31 -62.56 -55.02
CA ARG A 349 -55.57 -61.32 -54.70
C ARG A 349 -55.83 -60.53 -53.39
N ARG A 350 -54.80 -60.54 -52.54
CA ARG A 350 -54.40 -59.49 -51.58
C ARG A 350 -53.08 -58.83 -52.04
N PRO A 351 -52.86 -57.53 -51.77
CA PRO A 351 -51.51 -56.94 -51.77
C PRO A 351 -51.05 -56.50 -50.36
N SER A 352 -49.72 -56.53 -50.18
CA SER A 352 -48.93 -56.08 -49.02
C SER A 352 -48.75 -54.54 -48.96
N PRO A 353 -48.08 -54.02 -47.91
CA PRO A 353 -46.80 -53.33 -48.19
C PRO A 353 -45.66 -53.55 -47.17
N ALA A 354 -44.47 -53.18 -47.64
CA ALA A 354 -43.11 -53.38 -47.12
C ALA A 354 -42.53 -52.07 -46.49
N PRO A 355 -41.27 -52.08 -45.95
CA PRO A 355 -40.81 -51.14 -44.92
C PRO A 355 -39.79 -50.05 -45.36
N ALA A 356 -39.36 -49.30 -44.33
CA ALA A 356 -38.43 -48.16 -44.18
C ALA A 356 -37.09 -48.11 -44.94
N ARG A 357 -36.63 -46.88 -45.25
CA ARG A 357 -35.40 -46.17 -44.75
C ARG A 357 -35.05 -44.97 -45.67
N GLU A 358 -34.87 -43.77 -45.10
CA GLU A 358 -33.63 -42.98 -44.93
C GLU A 358 -33.34 -41.93 -46.04
N GLU A 359 -33.27 -40.68 -45.57
CA GLU A 359 -32.32 -39.60 -45.90
C GLU A 359 -32.39 -38.71 -47.18
N GLU A 360 -32.21 -37.41 -46.87
CA GLU A 360 -31.61 -36.29 -47.61
C GLU A 360 -32.38 -35.49 -48.69
N GLY A 361 -32.28 -34.15 -48.56
CA GLY A 361 -31.99 -33.27 -49.70
C GLY A 361 -33.02 -32.20 -50.12
N GLU A 362 -32.81 -30.98 -49.61
CA GLU A 362 -32.82 -29.67 -50.30
C GLU A 362 -33.98 -29.14 -51.21
N GLU A 363 -34.43 -27.94 -50.80
CA GLU A 363 -34.68 -26.67 -51.53
C GLU A 363 -35.65 -26.50 -52.73
N SER A 364 -36.56 -25.53 -52.48
CA SER A 364 -37.01 -24.42 -53.36
C SER A 364 -38.26 -24.59 -54.26
N GLY A 365 -39.17 -23.61 -54.15
CA GLY A 365 -40.46 -23.48 -54.87
C GLY A 365 -40.33 -23.00 -56.32
N PRO A 366 -41.42 -22.60 -57.04
CA PRO A 366 -42.34 -21.52 -56.64
C PRO A 366 -43.85 -21.69 -57.06
N ALA A 367 -44.63 -20.62 -56.78
CA ALA A 367 -46.08 -20.26 -56.94
C ALA A 367 -46.73 -20.52 -58.34
N PRO A 368 -48.02 -20.12 -58.70
CA PRO A 368 -48.98 -19.17 -58.07
C PRO A 368 -50.53 -19.43 -58.20
N ARG A 369 -51.38 -18.54 -57.61
CA ARG A 369 -52.67 -17.91 -58.10
C ARG A 369 -53.63 -17.52 -56.94
N ALA A 370 -53.89 -16.22 -56.69
CA ALA A 370 -55.06 -15.39 -57.10
C ALA A 370 -56.42 -15.85 -56.50
N GLY A 371 -57.14 -15.10 -55.64
CA GLY A 371 -57.84 -13.83 -55.88
C GLY A 371 -58.84 -13.51 -54.73
N ARG A 372 -59.28 -12.24 -54.64
CA ARG A 372 -59.89 -11.48 -53.51
C ARG A 372 -61.45 -11.54 -53.48
N PRO A 373 -62.20 -11.03 -52.44
CA PRO A 373 -62.30 -9.60 -52.10
C PRO A 373 -62.50 -9.18 -50.61
N ARG A 374 -62.36 -7.87 -50.37
CA ARG A 374 -62.45 -7.08 -49.10
C ARG A 374 -63.89 -6.57 -48.82
N PRO A 375 -64.15 -6.02 -47.62
CA PRO A 375 -64.25 -4.55 -47.51
C PRO A 375 -63.45 -3.92 -46.35
N ALA A 376 -63.26 -2.59 -46.46
CA ALA A 376 -62.62 -1.66 -45.51
C ALA A 376 -63.43 -1.50 -44.20
N THR A 377 -62.92 -1.06 -43.06
CA THR A 377 -62.34 0.26 -42.71
C THR A 377 -61.61 0.11 -41.36
N GLY A 378 -60.36 0.53 -41.18
CA GLY A 378 -60.04 1.87 -40.67
C GLY A 378 -59.91 1.87 -39.14
N ASP A 379 -58.71 1.59 -38.61
CA ASP A 379 -58.37 2.03 -37.26
C ASP A 379 -56.87 2.33 -37.13
N ALA A 380 -56.59 3.46 -36.47
CA ALA A 380 -55.30 4.08 -36.34
C ALA A 380 -54.47 3.36 -35.26
N LEU A 381 -53.51 2.53 -35.67
CA LEU A 381 -52.51 1.99 -34.75
C LEU A 381 -51.57 3.11 -34.31
N ARG A 382 -51.87 3.70 -33.16
CA ARG A 382 -50.90 4.42 -32.32
C ARG A 382 -49.64 3.56 -32.21
N SER A 383 -48.53 4.05 -32.72
CA SER A 383 -47.21 3.47 -32.47
C SER A 383 -46.95 3.50 -30.97
N VAL A 384 -47.15 2.37 -30.30
CA VAL A 384 -46.59 2.14 -28.97
C VAL A 384 -45.08 2.11 -29.20
N ARG A 385 -44.40 3.24 -28.93
CA ARG A 385 -42.96 3.22 -28.72
C ARG A 385 -42.72 2.27 -27.55
N VAL A 386 -42.29 1.06 -27.84
CA VAL A 386 -41.67 0.18 -26.85
C VAL A 386 -40.50 0.98 -26.31
N LYS A 387 -40.62 1.52 -25.09
CA LYS A 387 -39.47 2.07 -24.38
C LYS A 387 -38.47 0.92 -24.29
N SER A 388 -37.36 1.03 -25.02
CA SER A 388 -36.23 0.11 -24.84
C SER A 388 -35.92 0.08 -23.36
N ARG A 389 -35.97 -1.10 -22.74
CA ARG A 389 -35.58 -1.23 -21.33
C ARG A 389 -34.19 -0.62 -21.18
N PRO A 390 -33.95 0.24 -20.18
CA PRO A 390 -32.60 0.73 -19.91
C PRO A 390 -31.68 -0.47 -19.71
N THR A 391 -30.70 -0.64 -20.59
CA THR A 391 -29.71 -1.70 -20.50
C THR A 391 -28.40 -1.10 -20.02
N LEU A 392 -27.88 -1.61 -18.91
CA LEU A 392 -26.51 -1.38 -18.46
C LEU A 392 -25.65 -2.54 -18.97
N ALA A 393 -24.60 -2.23 -19.73
CA ALA A 393 -23.62 -3.20 -20.16
C ALA A 393 -22.28 -2.93 -19.49
N PHE A 394 -21.66 -3.98 -18.96
CA PHE A 394 -20.31 -3.99 -18.45
C PHE A 394 -19.46 -4.80 -19.42
N ARG A 395 -18.31 -4.28 -19.86
CA ARG A 395 -17.31 -5.03 -20.63
C ARG A 395 -15.97 -5.02 -19.89
N ALA A 396 -15.44 -6.20 -19.61
CA ALA A 396 -14.10 -6.33 -19.05
C ALA A 396 -13.06 -6.23 -20.16
N LEU A 397 -12.26 -5.16 -20.19
CA LEU A 397 -11.13 -5.02 -21.13
C LEU A 397 -9.83 -5.60 -20.55
N GLY A 398 -9.77 -5.74 -19.23
CA GLY A 398 -8.72 -6.45 -18.49
C GLY A 398 -9.12 -6.61 -17.01
N GLY A 399 -8.30 -7.32 -16.23
CA GLY A 399 -8.56 -7.51 -14.79
C GLY A 399 -9.74 -8.44 -14.46
N ALA A 400 -10.21 -9.25 -15.41
CA ALA A 400 -11.34 -10.17 -15.21
C ALA A 400 -10.89 -11.65 -15.29
N GLY A 401 -10.98 -12.37 -14.17
CA GLY A 401 -10.43 -13.72 -14.05
C GLY A 401 -8.90 -13.77 -13.90
N GLU A 402 -8.28 -12.61 -13.66
CA GLU A 402 -6.83 -12.40 -13.54
C GLU A 402 -6.53 -11.23 -12.59
N VAL A 403 -5.25 -11.03 -12.27
CA VAL A 403 -4.73 -9.89 -11.50
C VAL A 403 -3.87 -9.04 -12.44
N GLY A 404 -4.02 -7.71 -12.40
CA GLY A 404 -3.32 -6.82 -13.31
C GLY A 404 -4.14 -6.40 -14.53
N GLY A 405 -3.79 -5.25 -15.11
CA GLY A 405 -4.41 -4.75 -16.34
C GLY A 405 -5.88 -4.32 -16.18
N SER A 406 -6.29 -3.90 -14.98
CA SER A 406 -7.67 -3.51 -14.68
C SER A 406 -8.18 -2.43 -15.63
N SER A 407 -9.29 -2.69 -16.29
CA SER A 407 -9.93 -1.77 -17.25
C SER A 407 -11.35 -2.24 -17.57
N HIS A 408 -12.33 -1.43 -17.21
CA HIS A 408 -13.74 -1.81 -17.22
C HIS A 408 -14.59 -0.74 -17.91
N LEU A 409 -15.28 -1.12 -18.98
CA LEU A 409 -16.19 -0.23 -19.70
C LEU A 409 -17.61 -0.38 -19.18
N LEU A 410 -18.19 0.72 -18.72
CA LEU A 410 -19.60 0.85 -18.32
C LEU A 410 -20.36 1.61 -19.41
N ASP A 411 -21.32 0.94 -20.06
CA ASP A 411 -22.19 1.53 -21.07
C ASP A 411 -23.63 1.58 -20.55
N PHE A 412 -24.10 2.80 -20.29
CA PHE A 412 -25.47 3.13 -19.86
C PHE A 412 -26.40 3.45 -21.05
N GLY A 413 -25.98 3.13 -22.28
CA GLY A 413 -26.68 3.37 -23.54
C GLY A 413 -26.36 4.72 -24.15
N SER A 414 -26.58 5.80 -23.40
CA SER A 414 -26.26 7.18 -23.83
C SER A 414 -24.96 7.72 -23.22
N THR A 415 -24.33 6.95 -22.34
CA THR A 415 -23.13 7.36 -21.60
C THR A 415 -22.20 6.18 -21.45
N ARG A 416 -20.92 6.38 -21.79
CA ARG A 416 -19.87 5.38 -21.71
C ARG A 416 -18.71 5.89 -20.85
N VAL A 417 -18.47 5.19 -19.76
CA VAL A 417 -17.42 5.53 -18.79
C VAL A 417 -16.44 4.39 -18.69
N LEU A 418 -15.15 4.68 -18.82
CA LEU A 418 -14.08 3.74 -18.56
C LEU A 418 -13.65 3.86 -17.09
N VAL A 419 -13.52 2.75 -16.38
CA VAL A 419 -12.95 2.70 -15.03
C VAL A 419 -11.64 1.93 -15.09
N ASP A 420 -10.55 2.59 -14.70
CA ASP A 420 -9.16 2.15 -14.77
C ASP A 420 -8.61 1.91 -16.19
N ALA A 421 -7.29 2.00 -16.32
CA ALA A 421 -6.51 1.77 -17.52
C ALA A 421 -5.14 1.21 -17.14
N GLY A 422 -5.12 -0.04 -16.66
CA GLY A 422 -3.94 -0.72 -16.15
C GLY A 422 -3.05 -1.41 -17.16
N ILE A 423 -1.85 -1.83 -16.73
CA ILE A 423 -1.00 -2.79 -17.44
C ILE A 423 -0.80 -4.07 -16.62
N LYS A 424 -0.30 -5.13 -17.26
CA LYS A 424 0.18 -6.35 -16.60
C LYS A 424 1.70 -6.32 -16.51
N PRO A 425 2.27 -5.84 -15.39
CA PRO A 425 3.73 -5.73 -15.25
C PRO A 425 4.42 -7.09 -15.12
N ASP A 426 3.69 -8.17 -14.80
CA ASP A 426 4.23 -9.53 -14.65
C ASP A 426 4.57 -10.22 -15.98
N GLY A 427 4.30 -9.56 -17.11
CA GLY A 427 4.57 -10.06 -18.46
C GLY A 427 3.68 -11.22 -18.91
N ARG A 428 2.62 -11.56 -18.15
CA ARG A 428 1.72 -12.66 -18.49
C ARG A 428 0.56 -12.16 -19.35
N GLY A 429 0.54 -12.57 -20.61
CA GLY A 429 -0.51 -12.20 -21.56
C GLY A 429 -0.31 -10.82 -22.19
N GLN A 430 -1.39 -10.20 -22.63
CA GLN A 430 -1.35 -8.88 -23.28
C GLN A 430 -1.01 -7.80 -22.25
N LEU A 431 0.04 -7.01 -22.53
CA LEU A 431 0.58 -6.01 -21.61
C LEU A 431 -0.45 -4.93 -21.21
N ALA A 432 -1.28 -4.51 -22.16
CA ALA A 432 -2.26 -3.45 -21.97
C ALA A 432 -3.62 -3.86 -22.55
N PRO A 433 -4.73 -3.34 -22.00
CA PRO A 433 -6.06 -3.48 -22.57
C PRO A 433 -6.14 -2.90 -23.99
N ASP A 434 -7.04 -3.45 -24.80
CA ASP A 434 -7.34 -2.92 -26.12
C ASP A 434 -8.36 -1.77 -26.02
N PHE A 435 -7.97 -0.60 -26.53
CA PHE A 435 -8.80 0.61 -26.56
C PHE A 435 -9.24 1.02 -27.97
N GLU A 436 -8.93 0.24 -29.01
CA GLU A 436 -9.28 0.59 -30.39
C GLU A 436 -10.79 0.42 -30.66
N GLU A 437 -11.42 -0.64 -30.14
CA GLU A 437 -12.81 -1.00 -30.45
C GLU A 437 -13.84 -0.63 -29.35
N ILE A 438 -13.53 0.34 -28.48
CA ILE A 438 -14.43 0.71 -27.36
C ILE A 438 -15.43 1.82 -27.70
N GLY A 439 -15.30 2.42 -28.89
CA GLY A 439 -16.14 3.53 -29.35
C GLY A 439 -15.89 4.83 -28.57
N PRO A 440 -16.74 5.85 -28.75
CA PRO A 440 -16.59 7.12 -28.04
C PRO A 440 -16.84 6.94 -26.54
N LEU A 441 -15.99 7.56 -25.72
CA LEU A 441 -16.09 7.60 -24.27
C LEU A 441 -16.40 9.03 -23.80
N ASP A 442 -17.25 9.17 -22.78
CA ASP A 442 -17.54 10.47 -22.15
C ASP A 442 -16.48 10.87 -21.11
N GLY A 443 -15.79 9.88 -20.54
CA GLY A 443 -14.71 10.08 -19.59
C GLY A 443 -14.09 8.77 -19.12
N ALA A 444 -12.89 8.87 -18.57
CA ALA A 444 -12.25 7.79 -17.83
C ALA A 444 -12.12 8.16 -16.35
N ILE A 445 -12.22 7.19 -15.46
CA ILE A 445 -12.05 7.37 -14.01
C ILE A 445 -10.97 6.40 -13.55
N ILE A 446 -9.92 6.92 -12.90
CA ILE A 446 -8.84 6.11 -12.36
C ILE A 446 -9.01 6.03 -10.84
N THR A 447 -9.18 4.80 -10.34
CA THR A 447 -9.39 4.50 -8.93
C THR A 447 -8.17 4.86 -8.10
N HIS A 448 -6.98 4.42 -8.53
CA HIS A 448 -5.74 4.67 -7.81
C HIS A 448 -4.49 4.54 -8.71
N ALA A 449 -3.32 4.85 -8.14
CA ALA A 449 -2.08 5.07 -8.88
C ALA A 449 -1.14 3.85 -9.02
N HIS A 450 -1.62 2.64 -8.77
CA HIS A 450 -0.84 1.44 -9.12
C HIS A 450 -0.86 1.20 -10.65
N LEU A 451 0.20 0.59 -11.17
CA LEU A 451 0.39 0.43 -12.62
C LEU A 451 -0.65 -0.50 -13.26
N ASP A 452 -1.15 -1.47 -12.51
CA ASP A 452 -2.28 -2.31 -12.87
C ASP A 452 -3.63 -1.59 -12.94
N HIS A 453 -3.70 -0.30 -12.58
CA HIS A 453 -4.89 0.53 -12.73
C HIS A 453 -4.66 1.80 -13.57
N CYS A 454 -3.40 2.24 -13.75
CA CYS A 454 -3.10 3.47 -14.49
C CYS A 454 -1.99 3.35 -15.57
N GLY A 455 -1.31 2.21 -15.66
CA GLY A 455 -0.13 2.05 -16.52
C GLY A 455 -0.39 2.17 -18.02
N ALA A 456 -1.63 1.94 -18.47
CA ALA A 456 -2.04 2.02 -19.87
C ALA A 456 -2.65 3.39 -20.24
N LEU A 457 -2.65 4.36 -19.31
CA LEU A 457 -3.09 5.73 -19.59
C LEU A 457 -2.42 6.37 -20.81
N PRO A 458 -1.10 6.18 -21.07
CA PRO A 458 -0.48 6.70 -22.27
C PRO A 458 -1.07 6.10 -23.57
N LEU A 459 -1.45 4.82 -23.57
CA LEU A 459 -2.16 4.20 -24.69
C LEU A 459 -3.58 4.76 -24.82
N LEU A 460 -4.30 4.92 -23.71
CA LEU A 460 -5.63 5.51 -23.70
C LEU A 460 -5.61 6.94 -24.28
N VAL A 461 -4.65 7.77 -23.88
CA VAL A 461 -4.50 9.15 -24.37
C VAL A 461 -4.10 9.17 -25.84
N LYS A 462 -3.34 8.20 -26.32
CA LYS A 462 -3.05 8.08 -27.76
C LYS A 462 -4.31 7.79 -28.56
N ASN A 463 -5.14 6.85 -28.10
CA ASN A 463 -6.33 6.40 -28.83
C ASN A 463 -7.50 7.39 -28.68
N HIS A 464 -7.58 8.08 -27.54
CA HIS A 464 -8.65 9.04 -27.21
C HIS A 464 -8.04 10.39 -26.74
N PRO A 465 -7.45 11.20 -27.63
CA PRO A 465 -6.62 12.35 -27.25
C PRO A 465 -7.33 13.48 -26.53
N GLN A 466 -8.66 13.52 -26.51
CA GLN A 466 -9.45 14.58 -25.86
C GLN A 466 -10.19 14.09 -24.61
N LEU A 467 -10.05 12.82 -24.24
CA LEU A 467 -10.78 12.22 -23.14
C LEU A 467 -10.37 12.84 -21.79
N PRO A 468 -11.31 13.38 -20.99
CA PRO A 468 -11.02 13.77 -19.61
C PRO A 468 -10.83 12.53 -18.73
N ILE A 469 -9.84 12.59 -17.85
CA ILE A 469 -9.43 11.46 -16.99
C ILE A 469 -9.55 11.90 -15.53
N TYR A 470 -10.61 11.46 -14.86
CA TYR A 470 -10.94 11.85 -13.49
C TYR A 470 -10.24 10.97 -12.48
N CYS A 471 -9.67 11.58 -11.44
CA CYS A 471 -9.10 10.87 -10.29
C CYS A 471 -9.04 11.81 -9.09
N THR A 472 -8.64 11.30 -7.93
CA THR A 472 -8.45 12.15 -6.74
C THR A 472 -7.19 13.02 -6.89
N PRO A 473 -7.10 14.15 -6.15
CA PRO A 473 -5.91 15.00 -6.21
C PRO A 473 -4.59 14.31 -5.85
N PRO A 474 -4.52 13.39 -4.85
CA PRO A 474 -3.30 12.61 -4.63
C PRO A 474 -3.01 11.65 -5.79
N SER A 475 -4.02 10.91 -6.27
CA SER A 475 -3.85 9.99 -7.41
C SER A 475 -3.32 10.70 -8.65
N ALA A 476 -3.74 11.92 -8.94
CA ALA A 476 -3.24 12.68 -10.09
C ALA A 476 -1.71 12.91 -10.04
N LYS A 477 -1.15 13.16 -8.86
CA LYS A 477 0.30 13.31 -8.67
C LYS A 477 1.01 11.96 -8.71
N LEU A 478 0.43 10.97 -8.03
CA LEU A 478 1.01 9.63 -7.88
C LEU A 478 1.05 8.87 -9.21
N ILE A 479 0.02 8.98 -10.05
CA ILE A 479 -0.04 8.39 -11.40
C ILE A 479 1.15 8.85 -12.24
N VAL A 480 1.41 10.17 -12.27
CA VAL A 480 2.52 10.73 -13.04
C VAL A 480 3.87 10.20 -12.53
N SER A 481 4.04 10.11 -11.22
CA SER A 481 5.25 9.52 -10.63
C SER A 481 5.41 8.04 -10.98
N ALA A 482 4.34 7.23 -10.82
CA ALA A 482 4.36 5.81 -11.11
C ALA A 482 4.72 5.52 -12.58
N LEU A 483 4.16 6.30 -13.51
CA LEU A 483 4.48 6.19 -14.93
C LEU A 483 5.94 6.58 -15.23
N ASN A 484 6.47 7.64 -14.61
CA ASN A 484 7.87 8.04 -14.81
C ASN A 484 8.83 6.99 -14.24
N ASP A 485 8.53 6.45 -13.05
CA ASP A 485 9.35 5.44 -12.39
C ASP A 485 9.39 4.15 -13.23
N HIS A 486 8.24 3.71 -13.75
CA HIS A 486 8.15 2.57 -14.67
C HIS A 486 9.01 2.79 -15.92
N ALA A 487 8.89 3.96 -16.56
CA ALA A 487 9.68 4.30 -17.73
C ALA A 487 11.19 4.34 -17.44
N ALA A 488 11.60 4.91 -16.30
CA ALA A 488 13.00 5.01 -15.89
C ALA A 488 13.64 3.64 -15.59
N MET A 489 12.85 2.67 -15.14
CA MET A 489 13.29 1.28 -14.94
C MET A 489 13.38 0.47 -16.26
N GLY A 490 13.17 1.10 -17.41
CA GLY A 490 13.15 0.42 -18.71
C GLY A 490 11.82 -0.26 -19.02
N GLY A 491 10.79 0.00 -18.22
CA GLY A 491 9.43 -0.46 -18.48
C GLY A 491 8.86 0.19 -19.72
N GLY A 492 8.39 -0.63 -20.67
CA GLY A 492 7.67 -0.13 -21.85
C GLY A 492 6.39 0.58 -21.41
N VAL A 493 6.25 1.85 -21.78
CA VAL A 493 5.01 2.61 -21.62
C VAL A 493 4.14 2.37 -22.86
N PRO A 494 3.01 1.64 -22.75
CA PRO A 494 2.20 1.30 -23.92
C PRO A 494 1.70 2.54 -24.67
N GLY A 495 1.67 2.46 -26.00
CA GLY A 495 1.21 3.54 -26.86
C GLY A 495 2.23 4.65 -27.14
N GLY A 496 3.22 4.86 -26.26
CA GLY A 496 4.29 5.83 -26.47
C GLY A 496 3.88 7.30 -26.36
N ALA A 497 2.66 7.60 -25.90
CA ALA A 497 2.26 8.98 -25.62
C ALA A 497 3.14 9.56 -24.49
N PRO A 498 3.62 10.80 -24.60
CA PRO A 498 4.40 11.42 -23.54
C PRO A 498 3.61 11.52 -22.23
N ILE A 499 4.23 11.22 -21.09
CA ILE A 499 3.59 11.27 -19.76
C ILE A 499 3.02 12.68 -19.46
N HIS A 500 3.61 13.73 -20.03
CA HIS A 500 3.08 15.09 -19.88
C HIS A 500 1.71 15.29 -20.58
N GLU A 501 1.40 14.53 -21.64
CA GLU A 501 0.07 14.56 -22.26
C GLU A 501 -0.96 13.89 -21.36
N VAL A 502 -0.61 12.78 -20.70
CA VAL A 502 -1.46 12.18 -19.65
C VAL A 502 -1.75 13.20 -18.57
N LYS A 503 -0.72 13.88 -18.04
CA LYS A 503 -0.89 14.91 -17.01
C LYS A 503 -1.86 16.03 -17.41
N LYS A 504 -1.88 16.44 -18.69
CA LYS A 504 -2.80 17.47 -19.20
C LYS A 504 -4.26 17.01 -19.24
N ARG A 505 -4.53 15.70 -19.22
CA ARG A 505 -5.88 15.13 -19.26
C ARG A 505 -6.44 14.76 -17.88
N LEU A 506 -5.58 14.75 -16.86
CA LEU A 506 -6.01 14.47 -15.49
C LEU A 506 -6.86 15.63 -14.93
N VAL A 507 -8.06 15.28 -14.47
CA VAL A 507 -9.00 16.17 -13.79
C VAL A 507 -9.13 15.69 -12.35
N SER A 508 -8.62 16.48 -11.41
CA SER A 508 -8.62 16.12 -9.99
C SER A 508 -9.94 16.46 -9.31
N VAL A 509 -10.61 15.46 -8.73
CA VAL A 509 -11.88 15.62 -8.01
C VAL A 509 -11.73 15.12 -6.57
N PRO A 510 -11.97 15.95 -5.54
CA PRO A 510 -11.93 15.51 -4.15
C PRO A 510 -12.99 14.45 -3.82
N PHE A 511 -12.72 13.65 -2.78
CA PHE A 511 -13.70 12.70 -2.25
C PHE A 511 -15.02 13.36 -1.89
N GLY A 512 -16.11 12.63 -2.06
CA GLY A 512 -17.47 13.04 -1.72
C GLY A 512 -18.08 14.11 -2.63
N LYS A 513 -17.30 14.76 -3.51
CA LYS A 513 -17.80 15.78 -4.43
C LYS A 513 -18.40 15.13 -5.69
N PRO A 514 -19.71 15.27 -5.95
CA PRO A 514 -20.32 14.77 -7.18
C PRO A 514 -19.86 15.56 -8.41
N PHE A 515 -19.71 14.90 -9.54
CA PHE A 515 -19.40 15.50 -10.85
C PHE A 515 -20.06 14.72 -11.99
N GLU A 516 -20.25 15.35 -13.13
CA GLU A 516 -20.93 14.74 -14.29
C GLU A 516 -19.92 14.18 -15.29
N VAL A 517 -20.22 12.98 -15.81
CA VAL A 517 -19.53 12.36 -16.94
C VAL A 517 -20.60 11.87 -17.91
N GLY A 518 -20.76 12.56 -19.04
CA GLY A 518 -21.90 12.34 -19.94
C GLY A 518 -23.22 12.60 -19.21
N GLY A 519 -24.10 11.61 -19.16
CA GLY A 519 -25.37 11.62 -18.43
C GLY A 519 -25.35 10.88 -17.08
N ALA A 520 -24.15 10.60 -16.55
CA ALA A 520 -23.97 9.95 -15.25
C ALA A 520 -23.33 10.88 -14.22
N THR A 521 -23.94 10.95 -13.04
CA THR A 521 -23.34 11.58 -11.86
C THR A 521 -22.40 10.61 -11.18
N VAL A 522 -21.16 11.03 -10.94
CA VAL A 522 -20.08 10.23 -10.37
C VAL A 522 -19.64 10.84 -9.04
N THR A 523 -19.42 10.00 -8.03
CA THR A 523 -18.82 10.39 -6.75
C THR A 523 -17.67 9.44 -6.40
N LEU A 524 -16.51 10.01 -6.06
CA LEU A 524 -15.37 9.25 -5.54
C LEU A 524 -15.47 9.14 -4.01
N THR A 525 -15.34 7.94 -3.46
CA THR A 525 -15.28 7.69 -2.00
C THR A 525 -13.96 7.03 -1.66
N GLU A 526 -13.46 7.23 -0.44
CA GLU A 526 -12.20 6.61 0.00
C GLU A 526 -12.28 5.08 -0.10
N SER A 527 -11.30 4.44 -0.75
CA SER A 527 -11.22 2.96 -0.78
C SER A 527 -10.28 2.39 0.27
N GLY A 528 -9.50 3.22 0.98
CA GLY A 528 -8.59 2.75 2.04
C GLY A 528 -7.36 1.96 1.56
N HIS A 529 -7.14 1.79 0.26
CA HIS A 529 -6.05 0.97 -0.27
C HIS A 529 -4.68 1.66 -0.27
N ILE A 530 -4.58 2.84 -0.90
CA ILE A 530 -3.39 3.72 -0.87
C ILE A 530 -3.84 5.18 -0.79
N LEU A 531 -2.91 6.12 -0.57
CA LEU A 531 -3.24 7.55 -0.53
C LEU A 531 -3.95 8.02 -1.81
N GLY A 532 -5.18 8.52 -1.64
CA GLY A 532 -6.03 8.96 -2.75
C GLY A 532 -6.77 7.86 -3.50
N ALA A 533 -6.62 6.59 -3.11
CA ALA A 533 -7.38 5.50 -3.71
C ALA A 533 -8.90 5.70 -3.50
N ALA A 534 -9.65 5.48 -4.57
CA ALA A 534 -11.08 5.75 -4.60
C ALA A 534 -11.90 4.57 -5.10
N SER A 535 -13.02 4.32 -4.42
CA SER A 535 -14.16 3.62 -5.00
C SER A 535 -15.04 4.62 -5.74
N VAL A 536 -15.77 4.15 -6.75
CA VAL A 536 -16.53 4.98 -7.69
C VAL A 536 -18.00 4.63 -7.60
N LEU A 537 -18.82 5.59 -7.17
CA LEU A 537 -20.28 5.50 -7.24
C LEU A 537 -20.76 6.21 -8.50
N LEU A 538 -21.38 5.48 -9.43
CA LEU A 538 -21.98 6.04 -10.64
C LEU A 538 -23.51 5.94 -10.56
N ARG A 539 -24.18 7.05 -10.86
CA ARG A 539 -25.64 7.14 -10.91
C ARG A 539 -26.05 7.68 -12.28
N SER A 540 -26.77 6.87 -13.02
CA SER A 540 -27.40 7.28 -14.28
C SER A 540 -28.92 7.19 -14.15
N SER A 541 -29.65 7.67 -15.15
CA SER A 541 -31.09 7.44 -15.23
C SER A 541 -31.47 5.96 -15.34
N SER A 542 -30.53 5.12 -15.77
CA SER A 542 -30.72 3.69 -16.00
C SER A 542 -30.41 2.86 -14.76
N ALA A 543 -29.27 3.09 -14.11
CA ALA A 543 -28.77 2.25 -13.01
C ALA A 543 -27.90 3.00 -12.00
N MET A 544 -27.80 2.44 -10.79
CA MET A 544 -26.77 2.77 -9.80
C MET A 544 -25.69 1.67 -9.75
N VAL A 545 -24.44 2.06 -10.01
CA VAL A 545 -23.27 1.16 -10.03
C VAL A 545 -22.27 1.60 -8.98
N PHE A 546 -21.74 0.65 -8.22
CA PHE A 546 -20.61 0.90 -7.33
C PHE A 546 -19.41 0.04 -7.74
N HIS A 547 -18.30 0.70 -8.08
CA HIS A 547 -17.05 0.05 -8.42
C HIS A 547 -16.06 0.25 -7.28
N THR A 548 -15.66 -0.85 -6.64
CA THR A 548 -14.80 -0.78 -5.45
C THR A 548 -13.38 -0.30 -5.76
N GLY A 549 -12.84 -0.64 -6.94
CA GLY A 549 -11.40 -0.59 -7.17
C GLY A 549 -10.71 -1.59 -6.25
N ASP A 550 -9.46 -1.34 -5.89
CA ASP A 550 -8.87 -2.01 -4.74
C ASP A 550 -9.33 -1.31 -3.46
N ILE A 551 -9.86 -2.08 -2.51
CA ILE A 551 -10.56 -1.61 -1.32
C ILE A 551 -10.02 -2.29 -0.07
N CYS A 552 -9.85 -1.52 1.00
CA CYS A 552 -9.40 -1.99 2.31
C CYS A 552 -10.25 -1.39 3.42
N MET A 553 -10.84 -2.24 4.26
CA MET A 553 -11.58 -1.82 5.45
C MET A 553 -10.69 -1.75 6.70
N GLU A 554 -9.47 -2.28 6.65
CA GLU A 554 -8.50 -2.21 7.74
C GLU A 554 -8.00 -0.76 7.93
N ASP A 555 -7.79 -0.40 9.19
CA ASP A 555 -7.37 0.93 9.58
C ASP A 555 -5.84 1.08 9.51
N HIS A 556 -5.32 1.52 8.37
CA HIS A 556 -3.88 1.73 8.12
C HIS A 556 -3.29 2.91 8.91
N PHE A 557 -1.96 3.03 9.01
CA PHE A 557 -1.34 4.14 9.73
C PHE A 557 -1.45 5.47 8.97
N SER A 558 -1.25 5.47 7.66
CA SER A 558 -1.15 6.72 6.90
C SER A 558 -2.51 7.26 6.41
N ILE A 559 -3.44 6.36 6.07
CA ILE A 559 -4.72 6.67 5.42
C ILE A 559 -5.93 6.13 6.20
N PRO A 560 -7.11 6.76 6.08
CA PRO A 560 -8.34 6.22 6.65
C PRO A 560 -8.79 4.94 5.92
N PRO A 561 -9.61 4.09 6.57
CA PRO A 561 -10.19 2.91 5.94
C PRO A 561 -11.23 3.31 4.88
N ALA A 562 -11.68 2.34 4.08
CA ALA A 562 -12.68 2.59 3.05
C ALA A 562 -13.98 3.19 3.62
N ARG A 563 -14.51 4.21 2.94
CA ARG A 563 -15.79 4.83 3.24
C ARG A 563 -16.82 4.37 2.22
N LEU A 564 -17.63 3.39 2.62
CA LEU A 564 -18.75 2.94 1.79
C LEU A 564 -19.84 4.01 1.69
N PRO A 565 -20.48 4.20 0.53
CA PRO A 565 -21.54 5.18 0.36
C PRO A 565 -22.76 4.84 1.22
N GLU A 566 -23.43 5.88 1.73
CA GLU A 566 -24.70 5.75 2.47
C GLU A 566 -25.88 5.56 1.52
N VAL A 567 -25.87 4.44 0.80
CA VAL A 567 -26.87 4.08 -0.21
C VAL A 567 -27.23 2.60 -0.07
N SER A 568 -28.44 2.25 -0.44
CA SER A 568 -28.91 0.87 -0.55
C SER A 568 -29.49 0.62 -1.94
N GLY A 569 -29.55 -0.66 -2.34
CA GLY A 569 -30.17 -1.05 -3.61
C GLY A 569 -29.32 -0.73 -4.83
N ILE A 570 -27.99 -0.91 -4.72
CA ILE A 570 -27.08 -0.83 -5.87
C ILE A 570 -27.49 -1.87 -6.92
N ASP A 571 -27.70 -1.46 -8.16
CA ASP A 571 -28.09 -2.37 -9.23
C ASP A 571 -26.94 -3.31 -9.60
N LEU A 572 -25.72 -2.77 -9.65
CA LEU A 572 -24.51 -3.52 -9.96
C LEU A 572 -23.35 -3.12 -9.04
N LEU A 573 -22.83 -4.09 -8.29
CA LEU A 573 -21.58 -3.97 -7.54
C LEU A 573 -20.45 -4.62 -8.33
N ILE A 574 -19.38 -3.88 -8.61
CA ILE A 574 -18.16 -4.39 -9.22
C ILE A 574 -17.09 -4.45 -8.12
N MET A 575 -16.74 -5.66 -7.71
CA MET A 575 -15.97 -5.92 -6.50
C MET A 575 -14.67 -6.67 -6.80
N GLU A 576 -13.56 -6.21 -6.23
CA GLU A 576 -12.29 -6.95 -6.28
C GLU A 576 -12.37 -8.29 -5.51
N ALA A 577 -11.42 -9.19 -5.78
CA ALA A 577 -11.34 -10.50 -5.13
C ALA A 577 -9.88 -10.87 -4.79
N THR A 578 -9.02 -9.89 -4.54
CA THR A 578 -7.57 -10.10 -4.40
C THR A 578 -7.24 -11.02 -3.22
N LEU A 579 -7.82 -10.80 -2.04
CA LEU A 579 -7.55 -11.57 -0.83
C LEU A 579 -8.72 -12.44 -0.38
N ALA A 580 -9.61 -12.81 -1.31
CA ALA A 580 -10.82 -13.57 -0.98
C ALA A 580 -10.58 -14.97 -0.38
N ASP A 581 -9.37 -15.52 -0.42
CA ASP A 581 -9.01 -16.80 0.21
C ASP A 581 -7.98 -16.67 1.35
N GLN A 582 -7.65 -15.44 1.75
CA GLN A 582 -6.60 -15.17 2.74
C GLN A 582 -7.17 -14.50 3.99
N ARG A 583 -6.52 -14.78 5.11
CA ARG A 583 -6.65 -14.05 6.37
C ARG A 583 -5.27 -13.50 6.72
N PRO A 584 -4.87 -12.36 6.13
CA PRO A 584 -3.60 -11.74 6.45
C PRO A 584 -3.57 -11.41 7.95
N GLN A 585 -2.37 -11.46 8.52
CA GLN A 585 -2.11 -10.94 9.86
C GLN A 585 -2.41 -9.43 9.89
N PRO A 586 -2.99 -8.90 10.98
CA PRO A 586 -3.22 -7.47 11.13
C PRO A 586 -1.93 -6.65 10.98
N PHE A 587 -2.08 -5.39 10.55
CA PHE A 587 -0.94 -4.53 10.24
C PHE A 587 -0.02 -4.31 11.44
N ASN A 588 -0.58 -4.12 12.64
CA ASN A 588 0.21 -3.93 13.87
C ASN A 588 1.05 -5.16 14.27
N GLU A 589 0.47 -6.36 14.18
CA GLU A 589 1.20 -7.62 14.44
C GLU A 589 2.31 -7.85 13.41
N SER A 590 2.10 -7.37 12.18
CA SER A 590 3.11 -7.40 11.11
C SER A 590 4.31 -6.53 11.43
N ILE A 591 4.09 -5.32 11.98
CA ILE A 591 5.16 -4.45 12.48
C ILE A 591 5.90 -5.11 13.64
N LYS A 592 5.19 -5.69 14.61
CA LYS A 592 5.82 -6.38 15.75
C LYS A 592 6.71 -7.53 15.30
N LYS A 593 6.25 -8.33 14.32
CA LYS A 593 7.06 -9.39 13.72
C LYS A 593 8.29 -8.84 13.00
N MET A 594 8.13 -7.74 12.25
CA MET A 594 9.23 -7.07 11.55
C MET A 594 10.29 -6.54 12.51
N VAL A 595 9.89 -5.86 13.59
CA VAL A 595 10.80 -5.33 14.63
C VAL A 595 11.64 -6.45 15.25
N ARG A 596 11.02 -7.59 15.56
CA ARG A 596 11.72 -8.77 16.08
C ARG A 596 12.84 -9.22 15.13
N VAL A 597 12.52 -9.36 13.84
CA VAL A 597 13.49 -9.82 12.82
C VAL A 597 14.60 -8.79 12.64
N ILE A 598 14.28 -7.50 12.68
CA ILE A 598 15.24 -6.40 12.63
C ILE A 598 16.23 -6.51 13.80
N ASN A 599 15.74 -6.62 15.03
CA ASN A 599 16.59 -6.71 16.21
C ASN A 599 17.47 -7.98 16.22
N GLU A 600 16.88 -9.15 15.99
CA GLU A 600 17.61 -10.43 15.93
C GLU A 600 18.73 -10.37 14.87
N THR A 601 18.48 -9.77 13.72
CA THR A 601 19.47 -9.71 12.64
C THR A 601 20.55 -8.65 12.91
N THR A 602 20.17 -7.46 13.37
CA THR A 602 21.11 -6.34 13.52
C THR A 602 21.93 -6.43 14.80
N LEU A 603 21.31 -6.81 15.92
CA LEU A 603 21.95 -6.80 17.24
C LEU A 603 22.63 -8.12 17.58
N GLU A 604 21.97 -9.26 17.28
CA GLU A 604 22.51 -10.57 17.68
C GLU A 604 23.46 -11.13 16.61
N ARG A 605 23.11 -11.00 15.32
CA ARG A 605 23.92 -11.53 14.21
C ARG A 605 24.92 -10.53 13.65
N GLY A 606 24.77 -9.24 13.97
CA GLY A 606 25.57 -8.17 13.39
C GLY A 606 25.44 -8.07 11.87
N GLY A 607 24.26 -8.38 11.33
CA GLY A 607 23.96 -8.36 9.90
C GLY A 607 22.98 -7.25 9.51
N THR A 608 22.67 -7.17 8.22
CA THR A 608 21.75 -6.16 7.65
C THR A 608 20.45 -6.80 7.19
N VAL A 609 19.34 -6.09 7.39
CA VAL A 609 18.01 -6.49 6.91
C VAL A 609 17.64 -5.69 5.67
N LEU A 610 17.27 -6.38 4.58
CA LEU A 610 16.64 -5.76 3.41
C LEU A 610 15.13 -5.95 3.45
N ILE A 611 14.36 -4.89 3.23
CA ILE A 611 12.90 -4.87 3.18
C ILE A 611 12.50 -4.32 1.80
N PRO A 612 12.41 -5.18 0.77
CA PRO A 612 12.02 -4.74 -0.55
C PRO A 612 10.52 -4.44 -0.60
N THR A 613 10.14 -3.25 -1.08
CA THR A 613 8.75 -2.77 -1.06
C THR A 613 8.35 -2.11 -2.39
N TYR A 614 7.04 -1.98 -2.60
CA TYR A 614 6.53 -1.03 -3.59
C TYR A 614 6.86 0.39 -3.14
N ALA A 615 7.21 1.26 -4.10
CA ALA A 615 7.53 2.65 -3.79
C ALA A 615 6.33 3.44 -3.25
N LEU A 616 5.12 2.96 -3.52
CA LEU A 616 3.83 3.57 -3.21
C LEU A 616 2.99 2.65 -2.32
N GLY A 617 2.41 3.22 -1.26
CA GLY A 617 1.49 2.54 -0.34
C GLY A 617 2.24 1.81 0.77
N GLN A 618 2.60 0.55 0.52
CA GLN A 618 3.14 -0.36 1.53
C GLN A 618 4.39 0.18 2.25
N ALA A 619 5.31 0.82 1.53
CA ALA A 619 6.52 1.37 2.15
C ALA A 619 6.19 2.47 3.17
N GLN A 620 5.25 3.35 2.85
CA GLN A 620 4.83 4.44 3.74
C GLN A 620 4.20 3.90 5.02
N GLU A 621 3.37 2.86 4.92
CA GLU A 621 2.78 2.20 6.08
C GLU A 621 3.85 1.52 6.97
N ILE A 622 4.82 0.83 6.37
CA ILE A 622 5.93 0.23 7.13
C ILE A 622 6.74 1.30 7.86
N ILE A 623 7.07 2.40 7.19
CA ILE A 623 7.85 3.49 7.78
C ILE A 623 7.12 4.09 8.98
N LEU A 624 5.83 4.42 8.84
CA LEU A 624 5.05 4.98 9.95
C LEU A 624 4.84 3.97 11.08
N GLY A 625 4.62 2.70 10.76
CA GLY A 625 4.51 1.62 11.73
C GLY A 625 5.78 1.50 12.58
N LEU A 626 6.95 1.45 11.94
CA LEU A 626 8.23 1.41 12.64
C LEU A 626 8.49 2.70 13.44
N LYS A 627 8.11 3.85 12.90
CA LYS A 627 8.32 5.14 13.56
C LYS A 627 7.50 5.31 14.84
N TYR A 628 6.21 5.02 14.78
CA TYR A 628 5.29 5.26 15.89
C TYR A 628 5.18 4.08 16.85
N PHE A 629 5.25 2.86 16.35
CA PHE A 629 5.05 1.64 17.14
C PHE A 629 6.33 0.82 17.32
N GLY A 630 7.39 1.12 16.58
CA GLY A 630 8.64 0.36 16.67
C GLY A 630 9.18 0.31 18.10
N LYS A 631 9.24 1.46 18.79
CA LYS A 631 9.72 1.54 20.17
C LYS A 631 8.87 0.70 21.14
N GLU A 632 7.55 0.70 20.99
CA GLU A 632 6.64 -0.12 21.80
C GLU A 632 6.90 -1.60 21.57
N HIS A 633 7.18 -1.99 20.32
CA HIS A 633 7.50 -3.36 19.94
C HIS A 633 8.96 -3.75 20.20
N GLY A 634 9.75 -2.88 20.86
CA GLY A 634 11.13 -3.15 21.27
C GLY A 634 12.20 -2.80 20.25
N LEU A 635 11.91 -1.98 19.22
CA LEU A 635 12.92 -1.49 18.29
C LEU A 635 13.93 -0.63 19.05
N GLU A 636 15.18 -1.09 19.10
CA GLU A 636 16.25 -0.41 19.83
C GLU A 636 16.65 0.91 19.16
N ARG A 637 17.01 1.91 19.97
CA ARG A 637 17.33 3.27 19.49
C ARG A 637 18.55 3.31 18.57
N ASP A 638 19.50 2.41 18.78
CA ASP A 638 20.76 2.36 18.03
C ASP A 638 20.60 1.62 16.69
N VAL A 639 19.44 1.02 16.42
CA VAL A 639 19.16 0.38 15.13
C VAL A 639 18.69 1.44 14.14
N PHE A 640 19.54 1.71 13.15
CA PHE A 640 19.21 2.60 12.05
C PHE A 640 18.39 1.89 10.97
N ILE A 641 17.32 2.55 10.53
CA ILE A 641 16.50 2.16 9.38
C ILE A 641 16.75 3.18 8.26
N TYR A 642 17.20 2.70 7.11
CA TYR A 642 17.46 3.51 5.93
C TYR A 642 16.35 3.30 4.89
N VAL A 643 15.97 4.37 4.19
CA VAL A 643 14.96 4.35 3.13
C VAL A 643 15.61 4.80 1.83
N ASP A 644 15.50 4.01 0.76
CA ASP A 644 16.13 4.28 -0.53
C ASP A 644 15.19 3.96 -1.71
N GLY A 645 15.56 4.42 -2.91
CA GLY A 645 14.81 4.31 -4.14
C GLY A 645 13.68 5.33 -4.22
N SER A 646 12.71 5.04 -5.08
CA SER A 646 11.53 5.88 -5.26
C SER A 646 10.70 6.06 -3.99
N VAL A 647 10.88 5.19 -2.99
CA VAL A 647 10.25 5.35 -1.66
C VAL A 647 10.55 6.72 -1.07
N VAL A 648 11.78 7.24 -1.22
CA VAL A 648 12.17 8.55 -0.67
C VAL A 648 11.34 9.67 -1.30
N THR A 649 11.32 9.74 -2.64
CA THR A 649 10.54 10.75 -3.37
C THR A 649 9.04 10.65 -3.07
N THR A 650 8.49 9.43 -3.01
CA THR A 650 7.07 9.23 -2.67
C THR A 650 6.75 9.74 -1.28
N SER A 651 7.61 9.47 -0.30
CA SER A 651 7.42 9.86 1.10
C SER A 651 7.66 11.36 1.34
N GLU A 652 8.82 11.89 0.97
CA GLU A 652 9.23 13.29 1.25
C GLU A 652 8.45 14.33 0.45
N ARG A 653 7.93 13.96 -0.72
CA ARG A 653 7.28 14.88 -1.64
C ARG A 653 5.82 14.54 -1.87
N LEU A 654 5.53 13.35 -2.40
CA LEU A 654 4.19 13.06 -2.91
C LEU A 654 3.15 12.92 -1.79
N TYR A 655 3.49 12.21 -0.71
CA TYR A 655 2.62 12.07 0.46
C TYR A 655 2.64 13.33 1.32
N ALA A 656 3.84 13.87 1.59
CA ALA A 656 4.03 15.05 2.44
C ALA A 656 3.32 16.31 1.90
N GLU A 657 3.15 16.45 0.58
CA GLU A 657 2.35 17.53 -0.02
C GLU A 657 0.84 17.31 0.08
N GLN A 658 0.36 16.14 0.52
CA GLN A 658 -1.04 15.70 0.48
C GLN A 658 -1.61 15.37 1.88
N LEU A 659 -1.05 15.96 2.94
CA LEU A 659 -1.44 15.74 4.34
C LEU A 659 -2.96 15.74 4.58
N ARG A 660 -3.72 16.61 3.90
CA ARG A 660 -5.18 16.71 4.04
C ARG A 660 -5.97 15.43 3.70
N TYR A 661 -5.36 14.49 2.98
CA TYR A 661 -5.97 13.18 2.65
C TYR A 661 -5.47 12.04 3.54
N MET A 662 -4.55 12.34 4.47
CA MET A 662 -4.04 11.40 5.45
C MET A 662 -4.89 11.45 6.72
N LYS A 663 -4.63 10.54 7.66
CA LYS A 663 -5.33 10.52 8.95
C LYS A 663 -5.14 11.82 9.75
N PRO A 664 -6.15 12.25 10.55
CA PRO A 664 -6.13 13.50 11.30
C PRO A 664 -4.85 13.76 12.11
N TYR A 665 -4.31 12.72 12.77
CA TYR A 665 -3.11 12.86 13.61
C TYR A 665 -1.83 13.19 12.82
N LEU A 666 -1.81 12.97 11.51
CA LEU A 666 -0.68 13.29 10.61
C LEU A 666 -0.84 14.66 9.92
N GLN A 667 -2.04 15.24 9.92
CA GLN A 667 -2.33 16.44 9.12
C GLN A 667 -1.60 17.69 9.62
N HIS A 668 -1.14 17.67 10.88
CA HIS A 668 -0.45 18.77 11.54
C HIS A 668 1.04 18.49 11.78
N THR A 669 1.56 17.37 11.28
CA THR A 669 3.00 17.03 11.35
C THR A 669 3.80 17.88 10.36
N ASP A 670 5.04 18.25 10.71
CA ASP A 670 5.96 18.85 9.73
C ASP A 670 6.14 17.86 8.56
N PRO A 671 5.85 18.25 7.30
CA PRO A 671 6.06 17.42 6.13
C PRO A 671 7.44 16.74 6.06
N ARG A 672 8.50 17.41 6.55
CA ARG A 672 9.88 16.88 6.57
C ARG A 672 10.08 15.80 7.62
N GLU A 673 9.33 15.88 8.71
CA GLU A 673 9.34 14.93 9.81
C GLU A 673 8.17 13.96 9.73
N LEU A 674 7.48 13.82 8.59
CA LEU A 674 6.36 12.90 8.49
C LEU A 674 6.84 11.44 8.55
N PHE A 675 7.72 11.06 7.63
CA PHE A 675 8.23 9.70 7.49
C PHE A 675 9.59 9.46 8.12
N PHE A 676 10.38 10.52 8.33
CA PHE A 676 11.76 10.40 8.80
C PHE A 676 11.90 10.83 10.26
N SER A 677 12.95 10.34 10.90
CA SER A 677 13.31 10.61 12.30
C SER A 677 14.82 10.48 12.49
N GLU A 678 15.32 10.63 13.71
CA GLU A 678 16.75 10.48 13.99
C GLU A 678 17.29 9.09 13.61
N ASN A 679 16.48 8.03 13.76
CA ASN A 679 16.83 6.64 13.45
C ASN A 679 16.24 6.12 12.13
N ILE A 680 15.33 6.85 11.47
CA ILE A 680 14.77 6.51 10.15
C ILE A 680 15.19 7.57 9.13
N ARG A 681 16.10 7.22 8.21
CA ARG A 681 16.80 8.20 7.36
C ARG A 681 16.66 7.89 5.88
N ALA A 682 16.43 8.92 5.06
CA ALA A 682 16.54 8.82 3.61
C ALA A 682 18.01 8.64 3.19
N VAL A 683 18.25 7.80 2.19
CA VAL A 683 19.56 7.59 1.55
C VAL A 683 19.62 8.46 0.31
N ALA A 684 20.74 9.16 0.12
CA ALA A 684 20.98 9.87 -1.12
C ALA A 684 21.05 8.88 -2.29
N ASN A 685 20.54 9.27 -3.46
CA ASN A 685 20.51 8.42 -4.65
C ASN A 685 21.91 8.34 -5.32
N ASP A 686 22.89 7.82 -4.57
CA ASP A 686 24.25 7.62 -4.99
C ASP A 686 24.85 6.36 -4.36
N ASP A 687 25.60 5.59 -5.17
CA ASP A 687 26.13 4.30 -4.71
C ASP A 687 27.15 4.46 -3.57
N ARG A 688 27.83 5.60 -3.43
CA ARG A 688 28.76 5.82 -2.31
C ARG A 688 28.02 5.98 -0.98
N ALA A 689 26.86 6.62 -0.96
CA ALA A 689 25.98 6.67 0.20
C ALA A 689 25.47 5.28 0.55
N ARG A 690 25.03 4.52 -0.46
CA ARG A 690 24.57 3.14 -0.26
C ARG A 690 25.66 2.24 0.33
N GLU A 691 26.91 2.35 -0.14
CA GLU A 691 28.03 1.59 0.44
C GLU A 691 28.35 2.04 1.87
N ARG A 692 28.31 3.34 2.15
CA ARG A 692 28.60 3.87 3.49
C ARG A 692 27.64 3.34 4.55
N ILE A 693 26.35 3.21 4.26
CA ILE A 693 25.40 2.71 5.25
C ILE A 693 25.60 1.22 5.54
N LEU A 694 26.13 0.43 4.58
CA LEU A 694 26.41 -0.99 4.75
C LEU A 694 27.65 -1.26 5.62
N ALA A 695 28.39 -0.22 6.03
CA ALA A 695 29.52 -0.37 6.95
C ALA A 695 29.10 -0.80 8.36
N ASN A 696 27.82 -0.61 8.74
CA ASN A 696 27.28 -1.01 10.04
C ASN A 696 25.96 -1.79 9.88
N PRO A 697 25.63 -2.70 10.81
CA PRO A 697 24.33 -3.38 10.84
C PRO A 697 23.16 -2.38 10.83
N CYS A 698 22.23 -2.57 9.90
CA CYS A 698 21.05 -1.71 9.77
C CYS A 698 19.87 -2.45 9.12
N ALA A 699 18.71 -1.80 9.07
CA ALA A 699 17.58 -2.21 8.23
C ALA A 699 17.41 -1.24 7.06
N ILE A 700 17.01 -1.75 5.89
CA ILE A 700 16.94 -0.97 4.65
C ILE A 700 15.60 -1.23 3.98
N ILE A 701 14.76 -0.20 3.84
CA ILE A 701 13.52 -0.21 3.07
C ILE A 701 13.83 0.34 1.68
N ALA A 702 13.71 -0.49 0.64
CA ALA A 702 14.12 -0.10 -0.70
C ALA A 702 13.17 -0.61 -1.78
N SER A 703 12.93 0.19 -2.81
CA SER A 703 12.19 -0.21 -4.01
C SER A 703 13.13 -0.66 -5.15
N PRO A 704 12.63 -1.49 -6.09
CA PRO A 704 11.31 -2.13 -6.13
C PRO A 704 11.25 -3.44 -5.34
N VAL A 705 10.02 -3.91 -5.08
CA VAL A 705 9.77 -5.20 -4.42
C VAL A 705 10.40 -6.39 -5.15
N THR A 706 10.64 -6.28 -6.47
CA THR A 706 11.21 -7.33 -7.32
C THR A 706 12.72 -7.52 -7.16
N MET A 707 13.46 -6.55 -6.61
CA MET A 707 14.93 -6.66 -6.45
C MET A 707 15.72 -7.03 -7.72
N GLU A 708 15.14 -6.83 -8.91
CA GLU A 708 15.77 -7.07 -10.21
C GLU A 708 16.56 -5.83 -10.67
N GLY A 709 15.99 -4.64 -10.42
CA GLY A 709 16.61 -3.34 -10.70
C GLY A 709 16.55 -2.40 -9.49
N GLY A 710 16.96 -1.14 -9.68
CA GLY A 710 16.86 -0.09 -8.66
C GLY A 710 17.71 -0.32 -7.40
N ALA A 711 17.32 0.37 -6.32
CA ALA A 711 18.06 0.36 -5.05
C ALA A 711 18.00 -1.00 -4.36
N SER A 712 16.85 -1.67 -4.35
CA SER A 712 16.72 -2.98 -3.71
C SER A 712 17.61 -4.05 -4.36
N ALA A 713 17.78 -4.02 -5.69
CA ALA A 713 18.73 -4.91 -6.38
C ALA A 713 20.19 -4.61 -6.01
N PHE A 714 20.54 -3.33 -5.80
CA PHE A 714 21.88 -2.94 -5.34
C PHE A 714 22.22 -3.59 -3.99
N TYR A 715 21.28 -3.55 -3.05
CA TYR A 715 21.45 -4.14 -1.72
C TYR A 715 21.42 -5.67 -1.76
N ARG A 716 20.47 -6.26 -2.50
CA ARG A 716 20.36 -7.73 -2.65
C ARG A 716 21.71 -8.35 -3.04
N ARG A 717 22.36 -7.83 -4.09
CA ARG A 717 23.65 -8.35 -4.59
C ARG A 717 24.77 -8.37 -3.54
N ARG A 718 24.70 -7.52 -2.52
CA ARG A 718 25.69 -7.43 -1.44
C ARG A 718 25.31 -8.27 -0.22
N LEU A 719 24.01 -8.46 0.01
CA LEU A 719 23.49 -9.04 1.24
C LEU A 719 23.14 -10.53 1.13
N GLU A 720 22.75 -11.01 -0.06
CA GLU A 720 22.15 -12.34 -0.24
C GLU A 720 23.11 -13.51 0.07
N GLY A 721 24.42 -13.28 0.01
CA GLY A 721 25.46 -14.30 0.20
C GLY A 721 25.86 -14.60 1.64
N SER A 722 25.21 -14.00 2.65
CA SER A 722 25.60 -14.18 4.06
C SER A 722 24.42 -14.51 4.97
N GLU A 723 24.55 -15.56 5.77
CA GLU A 723 23.55 -16.04 6.75
C GLU A 723 23.33 -15.07 7.93
N ARG A 724 24.23 -14.10 8.09
CA ARG A 724 24.08 -13.01 9.07
C ARG A 724 23.01 -12.03 8.66
N ASN A 725 22.75 -11.89 7.36
CA ASN A 725 21.77 -10.95 6.82
C ASN A 725 20.38 -11.58 6.77
N ALA A 726 19.36 -10.73 6.59
CA ALA A 726 18.01 -11.17 6.35
C ALA A 726 17.31 -10.35 5.26
N VAL A 727 16.28 -10.93 4.66
CA VAL A 727 15.33 -10.23 3.81
C VAL A 727 13.92 -10.43 4.37
N ILE A 728 13.17 -9.34 4.52
CA ILE A 728 11.76 -9.38 4.92
C ILE A 728 10.91 -9.10 3.68
N LEU A 729 10.34 -10.16 3.12
CA LEU A 729 9.52 -10.10 1.93
C LEU A 729 8.05 -9.84 2.28
N PRO A 730 7.36 -8.94 1.57
CA PRO A 730 5.91 -8.90 1.57
C PRO A 730 5.29 -10.26 1.25
N SER A 731 4.22 -10.66 1.91
CA SER A 731 3.58 -11.96 1.67
C SER A 731 3.10 -12.13 0.22
N ASN A 732 2.67 -11.04 -0.42
CA ASN A 732 2.29 -10.99 -1.83
C ASN A 732 3.49 -10.79 -2.77
N ALA A 733 4.73 -10.70 -2.30
CA ALA A 733 5.89 -10.42 -3.16
C ALA A 733 5.96 -11.39 -4.34
N ALA A 734 5.65 -12.69 -4.12
CA ALA A 734 5.62 -13.72 -5.16
C ALA A 734 4.75 -13.39 -6.39
N SER A 735 3.64 -12.65 -6.23
CA SER A 735 2.83 -12.22 -7.38
C SER A 735 3.53 -11.19 -8.24
N SER A 736 4.44 -10.38 -7.68
CA SER A 736 5.25 -9.41 -8.43
C SER A 736 6.35 -10.05 -9.28
N TYR A 737 6.74 -11.28 -8.95
CA TYR A 737 7.80 -12.00 -9.67
C TYR A 737 7.26 -12.90 -10.79
N GLY A 738 5.95 -13.10 -10.88
CA GLY A 738 5.38 -14.06 -11.82
C GLY A 738 5.89 -15.50 -11.60
N THR A 739 6.32 -15.85 -10.38
CA THR A 739 6.92 -17.14 -10.02
C THR A 739 6.39 -17.66 -8.67
N HIS A 740 6.61 -18.95 -8.37
CA HIS A 740 6.25 -19.54 -7.07
C HIS A 740 7.22 -19.16 -5.93
N ARG A 741 8.37 -18.57 -6.26
CA ARG A 741 9.41 -18.15 -5.32
C ARG A 741 9.90 -16.75 -5.66
N ALA A 742 10.03 -15.90 -4.65
CA ALA A 742 10.63 -14.58 -4.82
C ALA A 742 12.15 -14.72 -5.06
N ILE A 743 12.73 -13.76 -5.78
CA ILE A 743 14.19 -13.71 -5.95
C ILE A 743 14.84 -13.53 -4.57
N GLY A 744 15.89 -14.30 -4.30
CA GLY A 744 16.53 -14.38 -2.98
C GLY A 744 16.03 -15.52 -2.09
N GLU A 745 14.96 -16.22 -2.46
CA GLU A 745 14.54 -17.47 -1.80
C GLU A 745 15.45 -18.63 -2.24
N GLY A 746 16.32 -19.07 -1.32
CA GLY A 746 17.36 -20.09 -1.59
C GLY A 746 18.79 -19.54 -1.54
N SER A 747 18.97 -18.25 -1.28
CA SER A 747 20.26 -17.65 -0.94
C SER A 747 20.62 -17.88 0.54
N SER A 748 21.84 -17.54 0.94
CA SER A 748 22.34 -17.82 2.29
C SER A 748 21.67 -16.98 3.39
N TRP A 749 21.20 -15.78 3.08
CA TRP A 749 20.51 -14.93 4.07
C TRP A 749 19.19 -15.53 4.60
N ARG A 750 18.75 -15.09 5.77
CA ARG A 750 17.45 -15.48 6.33
C ARG A 750 16.32 -14.83 5.55
N VAL A 751 15.36 -15.62 5.06
CA VAL A 751 14.13 -15.09 4.46
C VAL A 751 13.00 -15.12 5.48
N GLU A 752 12.37 -13.98 5.70
CA GLU A 752 11.16 -13.85 6.51
C GLU A 752 10.02 -13.28 5.65
N ARG A 753 8.80 -13.77 5.85
CA ARG A 753 7.61 -13.26 5.16
C ARG A 753 6.70 -12.54 6.15
N VAL A 754 6.30 -11.32 5.79
CA VAL A 754 5.42 -10.45 6.60
C VAL A 754 4.33 -9.90 5.69
N SER A 755 3.08 -10.00 6.13
CA SER A 755 1.93 -9.55 5.34
C SER A 755 1.62 -8.10 5.67
N PHE A 756 1.69 -7.23 4.68
CA PHE A 756 1.14 -5.88 4.76
C PHE A 756 0.09 -5.78 3.66
N ALA A 757 -0.99 -6.54 3.85
CA ALA A 757 -2.13 -6.54 2.96
C ALA A 757 -2.86 -5.20 3.11
N ALA A 758 -3.19 -4.57 1.99
CA ALA A 758 -4.02 -3.38 1.94
C ALA A 758 -5.29 -3.67 1.11
N HIS A 759 -5.85 -4.86 1.25
CA HIS A 759 -7.07 -5.28 0.55
C HIS A 759 -8.00 -5.97 1.53
N CYS A 760 -9.30 -5.92 1.24
CA CYS A 760 -10.32 -6.59 2.01
C CYS A 760 -10.16 -8.11 1.96
N THR A 761 -10.27 -8.70 3.14
CA THR A 761 -10.45 -10.13 3.35
C THR A 761 -11.83 -10.60 2.88
N GLN A 762 -12.02 -11.90 2.81
CA GLN A 762 -13.32 -12.48 2.46
C GLN A 762 -14.46 -12.00 3.37
N GLU A 763 -14.23 -11.91 4.68
CA GLU A 763 -15.26 -11.50 5.65
C GLU A 763 -15.67 -10.04 5.44
N GLU A 764 -14.71 -9.17 5.15
CA GLU A 764 -14.96 -7.76 4.85
C GLU A 764 -15.69 -7.58 3.52
N LEU A 765 -15.31 -8.33 2.48
CA LEU A 765 -16.00 -8.33 1.18
C LEU A 765 -17.46 -8.78 1.34
N LEU A 766 -17.72 -9.83 2.13
CA LEU A 766 -19.10 -10.23 2.47
C LEU A 766 -19.85 -9.10 3.21
N GLY A 767 -19.22 -8.47 4.19
CA GLY A 767 -19.80 -7.33 4.91
C GLY A 767 -20.16 -6.13 4.02
N ILE A 768 -19.33 -5.84 3.00
CA ILE A 768 -19.63 -4.83 1.98
C ILE A 768 -20.93 -5.18 1.23
N THR A 769 -21.09 -6.45 0.82
CA THR A 769 -22.31 -6.89 0.12
C THR A 769 -23.56 -6.81 0.99
N GLU A 770 -23.45 -7.06 2.29
CA GLU A 770 -24.57 -6.94 3.22
C GLU A 770 -24.98 -5.47 3.41
N LYS A 771 -24.02 -4.56 3.59
CA LYS A 771 -24.30 -3.13 3.77
C LYS A 771 -24.89 -2.49 2.51
N LEU A 772 -24.36 -2.83 1.33
CA LEU A 772 -24.78 -2.23 0.06
C LEU A 772 -26.01 -2.91 -0.57
N SER A 773 -26.29 -4.15 -0.18
CA SER A 773 -27.40 -4.97 -0.68
C SER A 773 -27.56 -4.92 -2.22
N PRO A 774 -26.51 -5.30 -2.99
CA PRO A 774 -26.54 -5.18 -4.44
C PRO A 774 -27.47 -6.21 -5.09
N ARG A 775 -28.14 -5.83 -6.18
CA ARG A 775 -28.98 -6.74 -6.98
C ARG A 775 -28.12 -7.76 -7.75
N GLN A 776 -27.01 -7.29 -8.30
CA GLN A 776 -26.05 -8.10 -9.07
C GLN A 776 -24.62 -7.74 -8.68
N ILE A 777 -23.71 -8.72 -8.75
CA ILE A 777 -22.30 -8.54 -8.42
C ILE A 777 -21.46 -9.06 -9.58
N ILE A 778 -20.49 -8.27 -10.02
CA ILE A 778 -19.40 -8.71 -10.90
C ILE A 778 -18.13 -8.79 -10.05
N LEU A 779 -17.47 -9.96 -10.08
CA LEU A 779 -16.18 -10.16 -9.42
C LEU A 779 -15.05 -9.96 -10.42
N ILE A 780 -14.11 -9.08 -10.07
CA ILE A 780 -12.92 -8.73 -10.85
C ILE A 780 -11.67 -8.82 -9.98
N HIS A 781 -10.51 -8.52 -10.55
CA HIS A 781 -9.23 -8.32 -9.88
C HIS A 781 -8.91 -9.43 -8.85
N GLY A 782 -8.70 -10.64 -9.37
CA GLY A 782 -8.51 -11.83 -8.55
C GLY A 782 -8.21 -13.06 -9.40
N SER A 783 -7.49 -14.01 -8.82
CA SER A 783 -7.26 -15.29 -9.52
C SER A 783 -8.57 -16.05 -9.72
N ARG A 784 -8.67 -16.86 -10.79
CA ARG A 784 -9.86 -17.69 -11.05
C ARG A 784 -10.34 -18.47 -9.83
N ARG A 785 -9.40 -19.07 -9.09
CA ARG A 785 -9.71 -19.83 -7.86
C ARG A 785 -10.38 -18.95 -6.80
N ARG A 786 -9.84 -17.75 -6.55
CA ARG A 786 -10.37 -16.80 -5.55
C ARG A 786 -11.75 -16.29 -5.94
N ILE A 787 -11.91 -15.92 -7.21
CA ILE A 787 -13.19 -15.48 -7.76
C ILE A 787 -14.24 -16.59 -7.61
N SER A 788 -13.90 -17.84 -7.93
CA SER A 788 -14.83 -18.97 -7.78
C SER A 788 -15.23 -19.22 -6.32
N ASP A 789 -14.30 -19.16 -5.37
CA ASP A 789 -14.62 -19.35 -3.93
C ASP A 789 -15.56 -18.25 -3.41
N LEU A 790 -15.26 -17.00 -3.73
CA LEU A 790 -16.09 -15.86 -3.33
C LEU A 790 -17.47 -15.91 -4.01
N ALA A 791 -17.52 -16.24 -5.30
CA ALA A 791 -18.78 -16.41 -6.03
C ALA A 791 -19.67 -17.48 -5.40
N PHE A 792 -19.10 -18.63 -5.03
CA PHE A 792 -19.84 -19.72 -4.38
C PHE A 792 -20.50 -19.27 -3.08
N ARG A 793 -19.83 -18.44 -2.28
CA ARG A 793 -20.36 -17.90 -1.01
C ARG A 793 -21.42 -16.83 -1.20
N LEU A 794 -21.33 -16.02 -2.25
CA LEU A 794 -22.28 -14.94 -2.54
C LEU A 794 -23.51 -15.39 -3.31
N ALA A 795 -23.41 -16.45 -4.12
CA ALA A 795 -24.47 -16.97 -4.98
C ALA A 795 -25.83 -17.25 -4.30
N PRO A 796 -25.90 -17.69 -3.02
CA PRO A 796 -27.19 -17.90 -2.35
C PRO A 796 -28.01 -16.63 -2.15
N LYS A 797 -27.37 -15.45 -2.09
CA LYS A 797 -28.02 -14.16 -1.79
C LYS A 797 -28.07 -13.22 -3.00
N HIS A 798 -27.14 -13.35 -3.94
CA HIS A 798 -26.96 -12.40 -5.03
C HIS A 798 -26.74 -13.09 -6.37
N LYS A 799 -27.11 -12.41 -7.46
CA LYS A 799 -26.76 -12.84 -8.82
C LYS A 799 -25.31 -12.45 -9.11
N ILE A 800 -24.45 -13.45 -9.31
CA ILE A 800 -23.01 -13.26 -9.51
C ILE A 800 -22.63 -13.44 -10.98
N HIS A 801 -21.69 -12.62 -11.43
CA HIS A 801 -21.08 -12.63 -12.74
C HIS A 801 -19.56 -12.69 -12.61
N THR A 802 -18.92 -13.58 -13.36
CA THR A 802 -17.46 -13.77 -13.37
C THR A 802 -16.95 -13.74 -14.82
N PRO A 803 -16.99 -12.58 -15.48
CA PRO A 803 -16.68 -12.47 -16.90
C PRO A 803 -15.21 -12.79 -17.20
N ALA A 804 -14.94 -13.25 -18.42
CA ALA A 804 -13.59 -13.29 -18.96
C ALA A 804 -13.21 -11.93 -19.59
N VAL A 805 -11.91 -11.71 -19.80
CA VAL A 805 -11.43 -10.56 -20.58
C VAL A 805 -12.05 -10.58 -21.99
N GLY A 806 -12.57 -9.44 -22.41
CA GLY A 806 -13.31 -9.24 -23.66
C GLY A 806 -14.82 -9.48 -23.53
N GLU A 807 -15.30 -10.16 -22.48
CA GLU A 807 -16.70 -10.51 -22.31
C GLU A 807 -17.54 -9.28 -21.91
N THR A 808 -18.78 -9.24 -22.42
CA THR A 808 -19.76 -8.21 -22.09
C THR A 808 -20.92 -8.80 -21.31
N VAL A 809 -21.11 -8.35 -20.08
CA VAL A 809 -22.26 -8.68 -19.24
C VAL A 809 -23.33 -7.61 -19.46
N ARG A 810 -24.48 -8.02 -20.02
CA ARG A 810 -25.65 -7.15 -20.16
C ARG A 810 -26.60 -7.40 -19.01
N THR A 811 -26.82 -6.36 -18.22
CA THR A 811 -27.78 -6.36 -17.12
C THR A 811 -29.09 -5.76 -17.62
N VAL A 812 -30.16 -6.54 -17.56
CA VAL A 812 -31.52 -6.02 -17.75
C VAL A 812 -32.00 -5.62 -16.36
N LEU A 813 -32.23 -4.32 -16.17
CA LEU A 813 -32.53 -3.71 -14.87
C LEU A 813 -33.99 -3.86 -14.46
#